data_AF-A0A1V5P8V5-F1
#
_entry.id   AF-A0A1V5P8V5-F1
#
_cell.length_a   1.000
_cell.length_b   1.000
_cell.length_c   1.000
_cell.angle_alpha   90.00
_cell.angle_beta   90.00
_cell.angle_gamma   90.00
#
_symmetry.space_group_name_H-M   'P 1'
#
loop_
_entity.id
_entity.type
_entity.pdbx_description
1 polymer ?
#
loop_
_entity_poly.entity_id
_entity_poly.type
_entity_poly.pdbx_seq_one_letter_code
_entity_poly.pdbx_strand_id
1 'polypeptide(L)'
;MITNLNLPEYWKTFKEYSLKKASGFTKKYLNEITELLLKEFTSKGYIRMLPAEALSIDDLIICNFYLTLGKDKFLPDGIPSPVENYEDSSWMYYADFCFINVRAIGEDPDKTGSFLKTMKLLPVIRTNSIHLAPFFDCALTNLYAVDSMRIITKDVLSDELSRAGIEPDEQLLLLIDAIHILNKTAGFDLEPHTSQFSRIVLENPEHFRWIRLDKQKKGLYNKLSHKEMFSEAMQEKIQNEVRKIIKKILKDNKLKTVEDLSCGVDVLRKCHQEITDKLIASGFWTLPSHTWGGVGLPKFDYYNFNDNHPDFTYLNEKGEDQHKHSFGMLTPYKFYINLPFNKVPEEDDLPIVKEDTVEFFKALFPSIQDRYKFDFVRLDYVDHVFDSTVNNSWDIPVSDRMTPQVLSEVLKAAKKRKNYTGAMAERMGNDIGDYKNLGFDLILGNTILSTFHSGYMRDLFDLQEKLEANIREGGVPSSVLFAVDTHDSGHPLFWTAPISEVVGPEGMHLRHFLSRFTSTGKARRPKYEVIGNQDLSFGLYEGNNKLKSLNWKGNEEYNILYHSTEDVYERFKELIHKSHIGPTYVAEDCAFWFIDREDGYRERLLCVVALEKPFEKVRYVIKEKPVYEPVRELIINFLENYYFQNPEVFEVDLKTGELKIANLISNYQLAIKEISPLGTKLFFIKEK
;
A
#
# COMPACT_ATOMS: atom_id res chain seq x y z
N MET A 1 21.29 10.86 -28.74
CA MET A 1 22.76 10.97 -28.60
C MET A 1 23.03 11.28 -27.14
N ILE A 2 23.60 10.33 -26.39
CA ILE A 2 23.98 10.53 -24.98
C ILE A 2 25.21 9.64 -24.75
N THR A 3 26.42 10.21 -24.79
CA THR A 3 27.68 9.45 -24.75
C THR A 3 28.50 9.63 -23.48
N ASN A 4 28.12 10.52 -22.55
CA ASN A 4 28.86 10.79 -21.30
C ASN A 4 27.95 10.85 -20.07
N LEU A 5 27.11 9.83 -19.83
CA LEU A 5 26.42 9.69 -18.54
C LEU A 5 27.19 8.72 -17.65
N ASN A 6 27.36 9.08 -16.38
CA ASN A 6 27.90 8.19 -15.36
C ASN A 6 26.81 7.19 -14.92
N LEU A 7 26.43 6.30 -15.83
CA LEU A 7 25.34 5.35 -15.61
C LEU A 7 25.83 4.18 -14.75
N PRO A 8 25.00 3.70 -13.80
CA PRO A 8 25.17 2.37 -13.23
C PRO A 8 25.23 1.29 -14.31
N GLU A 9 25.93 0.19 -14.03
CA GLU A 9 26.15 -0.87 -15.02
C GLU A 9 24.83 -1.48 -15.52
N TYR A 10 23.88 -1.71 -14.62
CA TYR A 10 22.55 -2.23 -14.97
C TYR A 10 21.77 -1.32 -15.95
N TRP A 11 21.94 0.01 -15.90
CA TRP A 11 21.35 0.92 -16.89
C TRP A 11 22.04 0.83 -18.26
N LYS A 12 23.36 0.61 -18.31
CA LYS A 12 24.09 0.38 -19.56
C LYS A 12 23.63 -0.92 -20.20
N THR A 13 23.58 -2.00 -19.43
CA THR A 13 23.09 -3.32 -19.88
C THR A 13 21.65 -3.23 -20.38
N PHE A 14 20.76 -2.52 -19.65
CA PHE A 14 19.38 -2.32 -20.09
C PHE A 14 19.28 -1.56 -21.42
N LYS A 15 20.09 -0.52 -21.61
CA LYS A 15 20.15 0.24 -22.86
C LYS A 15 20.64 -0.63 -24.02
N GLU A 16 21.70 -1.40 -23.81
CA GLU A 16 22.24 -2.32 -24.83
C GLU A 16 21.24 -3.41 -25.22
N TYR A 17 20.58 -4.02 -24.23
CA TYR A 17 19.51 -4.98 -24.44
C TYR A 17 18.38 -4.37 -25.28
N SER A 18 17.89 -3.20 -24.87
CA SER A 18 16.76 -2.52 -25.53
C SER A 18 17.09 -2.14 -26.98
N LEU A 19 18.32 -1.69 -27.24
CA LEU A 19 18.83 -1.41 -28.59
C LEU A 19 18.83 -2.65 -29.48
N LYS A 20 19.22 -3.82 -28.95
CA LYS A 20 19.21 -5.09 -29.69
C LYS A 20 17.78 -5.56 -29.97
N LYS A 21 16.87 -5.39 -29.00
CA LYS A 21 15.47 -5.83 -29.11
C LYS A 21 14.68 -5.04 -30.16
N ALA A 22 14.91 -3.73 -30.27
CA ALA A 22 14.15 -2.82 -31.14
C ALA A 22 14.39 -2.98 -32.67
N SER A 23 14.96 -4.11 -33.10
CA SER A 23 15.36 -4.40 -34.49
C SER A 23 14.23 -4.34 -35.54
N GLY A 24 12.96 -4.35 -35.12
CA GLY A 24 11.79 -4.24 -35.99
C GLY A 24 11.31 -2.81 -36.29
N PHE A 25 11.83 -1.80 -35.61
CA PHE A 25 11.41 -0.40 -35.78
C PHE A 25 12.51 0.47 -36.40
N THR A 26 12.12 1.48 -37.16
CA THR A 26 13.10 2.48 -37.62
C THR A 26 13.55 3.34 -36.46
N LYS A 27 14.85 3.70 -36.43
CA LYS A 27 15.40 4.63 -35.43
C LYS A 27 14.64 5.96 -35.38
N LYS A 28 14.14 6.43 -36.53
CA LYS A 28 13.33 7.64 -36.64
C LYS A 28 12.03 7.51 -35.85
N TYR A 29 11.27 6.43 -36.07
CA TYR A 29 10.02 6.15 -35.36
C TYR A 29 10.21 6.11 -33.84
N LEU A 30 11.21 5.35 -33.36
CA LEU A 30 11.49 5.21 -31.93
C LEU A 30 11.81 6.56 -31.28
N ASN A 31 12.60 7.40 -31.95
CA ASN A 31 12.93 8.75 -31.46
C ASN A 31 11.70 9.66 -31.45
N GLU A 32 10.88 9.64 -32.51
CA GLU A 32 9.66 10.46 -32.59
C GLU A 32 8.69 10.14 -31.45
N ILE A 33 8.44 8.85 -31.18
CA ILE A 33 7.57 8.45 -30.05
C ILE A 33 8.20 8.85 -28.71
N THR A 34 9.51 8.62 -28.52
CA THR A 34 10.20 9.02 -27.28
C THR A 34 10.08 10.53 -27.04
N GLU A 35 10.28 11.35 -28.07
CA GLU A 35 10.17 12.82 -27.99
C GLU A 35 8.74 13.27 -27.67
N LEU A 36 7.72 12.59 -28.23
CA LEU A 36 6.32 12.87 -27.92
C LEU A 36 5.99 12.60 -26.44
N LEU A 37 6.39 11.42 -25.93
CA LEU A 37 6.19 11.04 -24.53
C LEU A 37 6.92 11.99 -23.58
N LEU A 38 8.18 12.33 -23.90
CA LEU A 38 8.97 13.29 -23.12
C LEU A 38 8.33 14.67 -23.10
N LYS A 39 7.86 15.17 -24.25
CA LYS A 39 7.21 16.48 -24.35
C LYS A 39 5.95 16.52 -23.52
N GLU A 40 5.11 15.49 -23.61
CA GLU A 40 3.89 15.42 -22.81
C GLU A 40 4.21 15.38 -21.31
N PHE A 41 5.06 14.44 -20.88
CA PHE A 41 5.42 14.29 -19.47
C PHE A 41 6.06 15.57 -18.91
N THR A 42 6.98 16.19 -19.63
CA THR A 42 7.63 17.44 -19.17
C THR A 42 6.62 18.59 -19.05
N SER A 43 5.60 18.62 -19.91
CA SER A 43 4.57 19.67 -19.88
C SER A 43 3.50 19.48 -18.80
N LYS A 44 3.16 18.24 -18.46
CA LYS A 44 2.01 17.91 -17.60
C LYS A 44 2.38 17.21 -16.28
N GLY A 45 3.56 16.61 -16.20
CA GLY A 45 3.98 15.70 -15.12
C GLY A 45 3.41 14.28 -15.23
N TYR A 46 2.74 13.93 -16.33
CA TYR A 46 2.19 12.60 -16.60
C TYR A 46 2.00 12.39 -18.11
N ILE A 47 1.76 11.14 -18.51
CA ILE A 47 1.36 10.75 -19.87
C ILE A 47 -0.10 10.28 -19.81
N ARG A 48 -0.97 10.86 -20.64
CA ARG A 48 -2.37 10.42 -20.72
C ARG A 48 -2.48 9.22 -21.63
N MET A 49 -2.62 8.04 -21.04
CA MET A 49 -2.64 6.75 -21.74
C MET A 49 -3.37 5.74 -20.87
N LEU A 50 -3.99 4.71 -21.46
CA LEU A 50 -4.51 3.61 -20.65
C LEU A 50 -3.34 2.81 -20.04
N PRO A 51 -3.49 2.30 -18.80
CA PRO A 51 -2.48 1.43 -18.20
C PRO A 51 -2.07 0.26 -19.12
N ALA A 52 -3.03 -0.43 -19.75
CA ALA A 52 -2.74 -1.55 -20.64
C ALA A 52 -1.94 -1.15 -21.89
N GLU A 53 -2.17 0.04 -22.45
CA GLU A 53 -1.40 0.58 -23.57
C GLU A 53 0.05 0.88 -23.16
N ALA A 54 0.24 1.41 -21.95
CA ALA A 54 1.56 1.71 -21.43
C ALA A 54 2.44 0.45 -21.29
N LEU A 55 1.84 -0.70 -20.93
CA LEU A 55 2.56 -1.99 -20.90
C LEU A 55 3.18 -2.37 -22.27
N SER A 56 2.55 -1.92 -23.35
CA SER A 56 2.96 -2.20 -24.73
C SER A 56 4.03 -1.25 -25.26
N ILE A 57 4.45 -0.23 -24.50
CA ILE A 57 5.54 0.68 -24.91
C ILE A 57 6.83 -0.14 -25.12
N ASP A 58 7.53 0.12 -26.22
CA ASP A 58 8.79 -0.56 -26.53
C ASP A 58 9.87 -0.26 -25.47
N ASP A 59 10.67 -1.27 -25.14
CA ASP A 59 11.69 -1.19 -24.09
C ASP A 59 12.74 -0.10 -24.38
N LEU A 60 13.07 0.14 -25.66
CA LEU A 60 14.01 1.19 -26.04
C LEU A 60 13.40 2.59 -25.93
N ILE A 61 12.10 2.74 -26.20
CA ILE A 61 11.38 4.00 -26.01
C ILE A 61 11.39 4.36 -24.52
N ILE A 62 10.98 3.43 -23.66
CA ILE A 62 10.92 3.70 -22.21
C ILE A 62 12.33 3.88 -21.61
N CYS A 63 13.32 3.12 -22.07
CA CYS A 63 14.72 3.30 -21.68
C CYS A 63 15.22 4.71 -22.03
N ASN A 64 15.04 5.15 -23.28
CA ASN A 64 15.46 6.49 -23.70
C ASN A 64 14.68 7.60 -22.98
N PHE A 65 13.39 7.40 -22.71
CA PHE A 65 12.58 8.32 -21.92
C PHE A 65 13.21 8.57 -20.54
N TYR A 66 13.54 7.50 -19.79
CA TYR A 66 14.18 7.63 -18.48
C TYR A 66 15.60 8.17 -18.55
N LEU A 67 16.42 7.71 -19.51
CA LEU A 67 17.79 8.22 -19.68
C LEU A 67 17.82 9.72 -20.00
N THR A 68 16.84 10.22 -20.75
CA THR A 68 16.73 11.65 -21.06
C THR A 68 16.23 12.46 -19.86
N LEU A 69 15.21 11.99 -19.12
CA LEU A 69 14.71 12.67 -17.92
C LEU A 69 15.73 12.65 -16.77
N GLY A 70 16.47 11.56 -16.62
CA GLY A 70 17.43 11.33 -15.54
C GLY A 70 18.84 11.84 -15.83
N LYS A 71 19.10 12.47 -16.98
CA LYS A 71 20.46 12.80 -17.46
C LYS A 71 21.33 13.53 -16.43
N ASP A 72 20.74 14.40 -15.61
CA ASP A 72 21.47 15.21 -14.61
C ASP A 72 21.33 14.64 -13.18
N LYS A 73 20.66 13.48 -13.03
CA LYS A 73 20.36 12.82 -11.74
C LYS A 73 21.19 11.56 -11.47
N PHE A 74 21.80 10.97 -12.51
CA PHE A 74 22.54 9.72 -12.38
C PHE A 74 23.83 9.87 -11.57
N LEU A 75 23.97 9.01 -10.55
CA LEU A 75 25.20 8.74 -9.81
C LEU A 75 25.69 7.31 -10.09
N PRO A 76 26.95 6.96 -9.77
CA PRO A 76 27.46 5.59 -9.96
C PRO A 76 26.61 4.49 -9.30
N ASP A 77 25.96 4.81 -8.18
CA ASP A 77 25.16 3.91 -7.36
C ASP A 77 23.65 4.00 -7.64
N GLY A 78 23.23 4.75 -8.68
CA GLY A 78 21.82 4.91 -9.07
C GLY A 78 21.33 6.34 -8.92
N ILE A 79 20.03 6.50 -8.67
CA ILE A 79 19.39 7.79 -8.44
C ILE A 79 19.23 8.01 -6.93
N PRO A 80 19.51 9.22 -6.41
CA PRO A 80 19.21 9.54 -5.03
C PRO A 80 17.70 9.65 -4.80
N SER A 81 17.26 9.42 -3.56
CA SER A 81 15.87 9.63 -3.17
C SER A 81 15.47 11.10 -3.39
N PRO A 82 14.27 11.39 -3.95
CA PRO A 82 13.81 12.76 -4.14
C PRO A 82 13.51 13.48 -2.81
N VAL A 83 13.46 12.75 -1.70
CA VAL A 83 13.20 13.28 -0.37
C VAL A 83 14.43 13.24 0.54
N GLU A 84 15.61 12.91 0.01
CA GLU A 84 16.81 12.73 0.84
C GLU A 84 17.26 13.98 1.60
N ASN A 85 16.91 15.15 1.06
CA ASN A 85 17.25 16.47 1.63
C ASN A 85 16.15 17.03 2.54
N TYR A 86 15.07 16.28 2.79
CA TYR A 86 14.09 16.67 3.80
C TYR A 86 14.66 16.44 5.20
N GLU A 87 14.35 17.36 6.11
CA GLU A 87 14.78 17.26 7.51
C GLU A 87 14.09 16.12 8.25
N ASP A 88 12.88 15.77 7.83
CA ASP A 88 12.00 14.76 8.44
C ASP A 88 11.00 14.16 7.43
N SER A 89 10.06 13.35 7.92
CA SER A 89 9.03 12.66 7.13
C SER A 89 7.87 13.55 6.65
N SER A 90 7.91 14.87 6.87
CA SER A 90 6.81 15.79 6.57
C SER A 90 6.33 15.75 5.11
N TRP A 91 7.20 15.33 4.18
CA TRP A 91 6.84 15.12 2.78
C TRP A 91 5.68 14.13 2.59
N MET A 92 5.51 13.14 3.48
CA MET A 92 4.42 12.15 3.37
C MET A 92 3.04 12.80 3.41
N TYR A 93 2.90 13.86 4.20
CA TYR A 93 1.64 14.61 4.31
C TYR A 93 1.23 15.29 3.00
N TYR A 94 2.18 15.58 2.10
CA TYR A 94 1.94 16.23 0.81
C TYR A 94 1.97 15.26 -0.37
N ALA A 95 2.29 13.99 -0.13
CA ALA A 95 2.28 12.95 -1.14
C ALA A 95 0.84 12.47 -1.44
N ASP A 96 0.68 11.78 -2.55
CA ASP A 96 -0.46 10.92 -2.86
C ASP A 96 0.11 9.56 -3.26
N PHE A 97 -0.58 8.48 -2.91
CA PHE A 97 -0.06 7.13 -2.95
C PHE A 97 -0.83 6.27 -3.95
N CYS A 98 -0.11 5.50 -4.76
CA CYS A 98 -0.69 4.43 -5.57
C CYS A 98 -0.07 3.09 -5.15
N PHE A 99 -0.91 2.15 -4.73
CA PHE A 99 -0.49 0.78 -4.48
C PHE A 99 -0.29 0.02 -5.78
N ILE A 100 0.84 -0.67 -5.90
CA ILE A 100 1.17 -1.52 -7.02
C ILE A 100 1.64 -2.88 -6.49
N ASN A 101 0.95 -3.93 -6.89
CA ASN A 101 1.48 -5.27 -6.86
C ASN A 101 2.13 -5.58 -8.21
N VAL A 102 3.47 -5.67 -8.26
CA VAL A 102 4.24 -5.92 -9.49
C VAL A 102 3.80 -7.20 -10.20
N ARG A 103 3.45 -8.24 -9.42
CA ARG A 103 2.94 -9.51 -9.97
C ARG A 103 1.65 -9.29 -10.74
N ALA A 104 0.84 -8.32 -10.33
CA ALA A 104 -0.46 -8.06 -10.92
C ALA A 104 -0.41 -7.29 -12.25
N ILE A 105 0.80 -6.90 -12.72
CA ILE A 105 1.03 -6.02 -13.88
C ILE A 105 1.35 -6.82 -15.16
N GLY A 106 0.81 -8.03 -15.30
CA GLY A 106 0.87 -8.79 -16.54
C GLY A 106 -0.08 -8.22 -17.59
N GLU A 107 0.19 -8.46 -18.88
CA GLU A 107 -0.72 -8.04 -19.97
C GLU A 107 -1.95 -8.94 -20.07
N ASP A 108 -1.87 -10.14 -19.48
CA ASP A 108 -2.89 -11.18 -19.46
C ASP A 108 -3.14 -11.56 -17.98
N PRO A 109 -4.40 -11.71 -17.54
CA PRO A 109 -4.74 -12.09 -16.16
C PRO A 109 -4.06 -13.37 -15.65
N ASP A 110 -3.65 -14.28 -16.54
CA ASP A 110 -2.99 -15.55 -16.21
C ASP A 110 -1.46 -15.47 -16.20
N LYS A 111 -0.88 -14.32 -16.56
CA LYS A 111 0.58 -14.11 -16.58
C LYS A 111 0.96 -13.04 -15.59
N THR A 112 2.02 -13.23 -14.84
CA THR A 112 2.50 -12.22 -13.90
C THR A 112 3.18 -11.05 -14.61
N GLY A 113 3.24 -9.91 -13.92
CA GLY A 113 3.98 -8.73 -14.36
C GLY A 113 5.48 -8.83 -14.09
N SER A 114 6.18 -7.71 -14.29
CA SER A 114 7.60 -7.59 -13.94
C SER A 114 7.96 -6.16 -13.54
N PHE A 115 9.13 -5.97 -12.93
CA PHE A 115 9.64 -4.63 -12.65
C PHE A 115 9.76 -3.78 -13.92
N LEU A 116 10.20 -4.36 -15.05
CA LEU A 116 10.25 -3.68 -16.34
C LEU A 116 8.85 -3.23 -16.82
N LYS A 117 7.84 -4.08 -16.69
CA LYS A 117 6.45 -3.71 -17.04
C LYS A 117 5.92 -2.61 -16.13
N THR A 118 6.25 -2.69 -14.84
CA THR A 118 5.89 -1.65 -13.86
C THR A 118 6.53 -0.31 -14.21
N MET A 119 7.80 -0.28 -14.62
CA MET A 119 8.47 0.94 -15.10
C MET A 119 7.69 1.63 -16.22
N LYS A 120 7.10 0.86 -17.15
CA LYS A 120 6.32 1.45 -18.26
C LYS A 120 5.03 2.13 -17.80
N LEU A 121 4.43 1.66 -16.70
CA LEU A 121 3.21 2.25 -16.13
C LEU A 121 3.44 3.56 -15.37
N LEU A 122 4.60 3.73 -14.75
CA LEU A 122 4.86 4.85 -13.83
C LEU A 122 4.55 6.25 -14.40
N PRO A 123 4.85 6.57 -15.68
CA PRO A 123 4.55 7.88 -16.25
C PRO A 123 3.04 8.18 -16.38
N VAL A 124 2.18 7.16 -16.39
CA VAL A 124 0.72 7.30 -16.51
C VAL A 124 0.06 7.58 -15.15
N ILE A 125 0.70 7.13 -14.07
CA ILE A 125 0.18 7.27 -12.70
C ILE A 125 0.33 8.72 -12.22
N ARG A 126 -0.78 9.33 -11.80
CA ARG A 126 -0.83 10.74 -11.38
C ARG A 126 -0.27 10.97 -9.96
N THR A 127 -0.32 9.95 -9.10
CA THR A 127 0.23 10.04 -7.74
C THR A 127 1.75 10.15 -7.73
N ASN A 128 2.32 10.77 -6.71
CA ASN A 128 3.76 11.00 -6.58
C ASN A 128 4.45 10.08 -5.56
N SER A 129 3.74 9.11 -5.00
CA SER A 129 4.30 8.06 -4.17
C SER A 129 3.77 6.69 -4.60
N ILE A 130 4.67 5.74 -4.74
CA ILE A 130 4.39 4.37 -5.16
C ILE A 130 4.58 3.47 -3.95
N HIS A 131 3.50 2.77 -3.58
CA HIS A 131 3.53 1.77 -2.53
C HIS A 131 3.60 0.38 -3.19
N LEU A 132 4.74 -0.31 -3.06
CA LEU A 132 4.93 -1.64 -3.63
C LEU A 132 4.48 -2.71 -2.63
N ALA A 133 3.64 -3.63 -3.11
CA ALA A 133 3.35 -4.88 -2.42
C ALA A 133 4.63 -5.71 -2.18
N PRO A 134 4.62 -6.67 -1.25
CA PRO A 134 5.76 -7.57 -1.08
C PRO A 134 6.11 -8.29 -2.39
N PHE A 135 7.40 -8.30 -2.73
CA PHE A 135 7.94 -8.86 -3.98
C PHE A 135 9.05 -9.89 -3.76
N PHE A 136 9.34 -10.23 -2.51
CA PHE A 136 10.26 -11.32 -2.20
C PHE A 136 9.56 -12.68 -2.36
N ASP A 137 10.35 -13.75 -2.36
CA ASP A 137 9.81 -15.11 -2.34
C ASP A 137 8.84 -15.29 -1.16
N CYS A 138 7.76 -16.02 -1.43
CA CYS A 138 6.66 -16.27 -0.49
C CYS A 138 6.16 -17.71 -0.56
N ALA A 139 5.47 -18.17 0.48
CA ALA A 139 4.86 -19.49 0.54
C ALA A 139 3.44 -19.50 -0.03
N LEU A 140 3.04 -20.63 -0.65
CA LEU A 140 1.69 -20.88 -1.19
C LEU A 140 1.15 -19.76 -2.11
N THR A 141 2.03 -19.03 -2.80
CA THR A 141 1.70 -17.90 -3.68
C THR A 141 1.07 -16.67 -3.01
N ASN A 142 0.90 -16.68 -1.68
CA ASN A 142 0.41 -15.53 -0.93
C ASN A 142 1.58 -14.58 -0.61
N LEU A 143 1.55 -13.35 -1.12
CA LEU A 143 2.64 -12.39 -0.96
C LEU A 143 2.95 -12.05 0.51
N TYR A 144 1.95 -12.11 1.38
CA TYR A 144 2.08 -11.82 2.81
C TYR A 144 2.59 -13.02 3.62
N ALA A 145 2.65 -14.22 3.02
CA ALA A 145 3.36 -15.36 3.58
C ALA A 145 4.85 -15.30 3.23
N VAL A 146 5.51 -14.23 3.68
CA VAL A 146 6.91 -13.89 3.36
C VAL A 146 7.82 -15.06 3.68
N ASP A 147 8.62 -15.51 2.71
CA ASP A 147 9.58 -16.61 2.90
C ASP A 147 11.03 -16.11 3.03
N SER A 148 11.38 -15.05 2.32
CA SER A 148 12.68 -14.39 2.36
C SER A 148 12.50 -12.88 2.29
N MET A 149 13.46 -12.11 2.81
CA MET A 149 13.58 -10.66 2.57
C MET A 149 14.86 -10.32 1.78
N ARG A 150 15.48 -11.34 1.19
CA ARG A 150 16.70 -11.22 0.39
C ARG A 150 16.54 -11.68 -1.05
N ILE A 151 15.66 -12.65 -1.28
CA ILE A 151 15.47 -13.31 -2.56
C ILE A 151 14.19 -12.79 -3.19
N ILE A 152 14.34 -12.01 -4.25
CA ILE A 152 13.22 -11.51 -5.05
C ILE A 152 12.60 -12.68 -5.81
N THR A 153 11.26 -12.79 -5.81
CA THR A 153 10.60 -13.87 -6.55
C THR A 153 10.81 -13.72 -8.05
N LYS A 154 10.98 -14.85 -8.75
CA LYS A 154 11.00 -14.87 -10.22
C LYS A 154 9.71 -14.32 -10.84
N ASP A 155 8.61 -14.34 -10.10
CA ASP A 155 7.28 -13.97 -10.59
C ASP A 155 7.13 -12.45 -10.82
N VAL A 156 8.14 -11.65 -10.44
CA VAL A 156 8.23 -10.20 -10.70
C VAL A 156 9.44 -9.80 -11.56
N LEU A 157 10.20 -10.77 -12.05
CA LEU A 157 11.40 -10.53 -12.87
C LEU A 157 11.07 -10.57 -14.36
N SER A 158 11.82 -9.80 -15.14
CA SER A 158 11.86 -9.94 -16.59
C SER A 158 12.90 -11.00 -16.96
N ASP A 159 12.43 -12.14 -17.46
CA ASP A 159 13.29 -13.21 -17.95
C ASP A 159 14.28 -12.71 -19.01
N GLU A 160 13.86 -11.79 -19.87
CA GLU A 160 14.72 -11.24 -20.91
C GLU A 160 15.83 -10.35 -20.35
N LEU A 161 15.54 -9.55 -19.31
CA LEU A 161 16.58 -8.76 -18.63
C LEU A 161 17.54 -9.68 -17.87
N SER A 162 17.05 -10.74 -17.23
CA SER A 162 17.90 -11.76 -16.60
C SER A 162 18.83 -12.42 -17.62
N ARG A 163 18.33 -12.79 -18.81
CA ARG A 163 19.19 -13.33 -19.90
C ARG A 163 20.17 -12.31 -20.44
N ALA A 164 19.88 -11.01 -20.32
CA ALA A 164 20.80 -9.94 -20.67
C ALA A 164 21.88 -9.69 -19.61
N GLY A 165 21.82 -10.39 -18.47
CA GLY A 165 22.79 -10.26 -17.38
C GLY A 165 22.44 -9.19 -16.35
N ILE A 166 21.16 -8.79 -16.24
CA ILE A 166 20.68 -7.89 -15.18
C ILE A 166 20.09 -8.74 -14.06
N GLU A 167 20.76 -8.69 -12.91
CA GLU A 167 20.43 -9.50 -11.73
C GLU A 167 19.11 -9.07 -11.08
N PRO A 168 18.46 -9.92 -10.26
CA PRO A 168 17.17 -9.60 -9.65
C PRO A 168 17.15 -8.27 -8.88
N ASP A 169 18.18 -8.03 -8.07
CA ASP A 169 18.41 -6.77 -7.35
C ASP A 169 18.48 -5.56 -8.28
N GLU A 170 19.20 -5.70 -9.38
CA GLU A 170 19.41 -4.64 -10.36
C GLU A 170 18.12 -4.32 -11.11
N GLN A 171 17.25 -5.31 -11.34
CA GLN A 171 15.92 -5.06 -11.90
C GLN A 171 15.02 -4.27 -10.95
N LEU A 172 15.11 -4.52 -9.64
CA LEU A 172 14.43 -3.68 -8.66
C LEU A 172 15.03 -2.26 -8.63
N LEU A 173 16.36 -2.13 -8.65
CA LEU A 173 17.02 -0.83 -8.71
C LEU A 173 16.66 -0.04 -9.98
N LEU A 174 16.50 -0.69 -11.14
CA LEU A 174 15.96 -0.06 -12.35
C LEU A 174 14.57 0.53 -12.11
N LEU A 175 13.70 -0.20 -11.40
CA LEU A 175 12.38 0.30 -11.05
C LEU A 175 12.44 1.46 -10.06
N ILE A 176 13.23 1.36 -8.99
CA ILE A 176 13.37 2.44 -8.00
C ILE A 176 13.96 3.70 -8.64
N ASP A 177 15.01 3.55 -9.45
CA ASP A 177 15.58 4.66 -10.21
C ASP A 177 14.55 5.31 -11.13
N ALA A 178 13.71 4.51 -11.81
CA ALA A 178 12.61 5.04 -12.63
C ALA A 178 11.59 5.81 -11.80
N ILE A 179 11.23 5.34 -10.61
CA ILE A 179 10.33 6.06 -9.67
C ILE A 179 10.97 7.41 -9.29
N HIS A 180 12.24 7.42 -8.88
CA HIS A 180 12.96 8.61 -8.44
C HIS A 180 13.28 9.60 -9.58
N ILE A 181 13.53 9.12 -10.81
CA ILE A 181 13.69 9.98 -12.01
C ILE A 181 12.44 10.83 -12.24
N LEU A 182 11.25 10.26 -12.04
CA LEU A 182 9.97 10.96 -12.15
C LEU A 182 9.65 11.85 -10.94
N ASN A 183 10.59 11.99 -9.99
CA ASN A 183 10.40 12.71 -8.74
C ASN A 183 9.26 12.14 -7.89
N LYS A 184 9.08 10.81 -7.94
CA LYS A 184 8.14 10.08 -7.11
C LYS A 184 8.91 9.33 -6.01
N THR A 185 8.26 9.04 -4.89
CA THR A 185 8.82 8.21 -3.81
C THR A 185 8.38 6.75 -3.93
N ALA A 186 9.14 5.82 -3.34
CA ALA A 186 8.84 4.39 -3.28
C ALA A 186 8.74 3.92 -1.82
N GLY A 187 7.77 3.05 -1.53
CA GLY A 187 7.66 2.40 -0.22
C GLY A 187 7.36 0.92 -0.33
N PHE A 188 7.52 0.26 0.80
CA PHE A 188 7.53 -1.19 0.93
C PHE A 188 6.70 -1.66 2.12
N ASP A 189 5.94 -2.74 1.93
CA ASP A 189 5.18 -3.45 2.97
C ASP A 189 6.10 -4.33 3.84
N LEU A 190 6.07 -4.13 5.16
CA LEU A 190 6.80 -4.96 6.13
C LEU A 190 5.84 -5.67 7.09
N GLU A 191 5.97 -6.99 7.13
CA GLU A 191 5.16 -7.89 7.97
C GLU A 191 5.81 -8.19 9.33
N PRO A 192 5.04 -8.24 10.43
CA PRO A 192 5.53 -8.71 11.74
C PRO A 192 5.49 -10.24 11.89
N HIS A 193 5.39 -10.96 10.77
CA HIS A 193 5.33 -12.40 10.70
C HIS A 193 5.93 -12.88 9.36
N THR A 194 6.09 -14.20 9.23
CA THR A 194 6.66 -14.86 8.06
C THR A 194 5.99 -16.22 7.87
N SER A 195 6.19 -16.90 6.75
CA SER A 195 5.69 -18.26 6.57
C SER A 195 6.35 -19.25 7.55
N GLN A 196 5.63 -20.31 7.93
CA GLN A 196 6.23 -21.42 8.66
C GLN A 196 7.38 -22.02 7.83
N PHE A 197 8.51 -22.28 8.50
CA PHE A 197 9.75 -22.74 7.87
C PHE A 197 10.34 -21.82 6.81
N SER A 198 10.01 -20.52 6.84
CA SER A 198 10.64 -19.54 5.96
C SER A 198 12.17 -19.55 6.07
N ARG A 199 12.86 -19.10 5.04
CA ARG A 199 14.33 -18.95 5.11
C ARG A 199 14.76 -18.01 6.23
N ILE A 200 13.93 -17.02 6.56
CA ILE A 200 14.11 -16.13 7.72
C ILE A 200 14.13 -16.94 9.03
N VAL A 201 13.15 -17.83 9.21
CA VAL A 201 13.01 -18.74 10.36
C VAL A 201 14.18 -19.71 10.45
N LEU A 202 14.61 -20.26 9.33
CA LEU A 202 15.67 -21.28 9.29
C LEU A 202 17.05 -20.68 9.54
N GLU A 203 17.33 -19.46 9.06
CA GLU A 203 18.56 -18.75 9.39
C GLU A 203 18.60 -18.32 10.87
N ASN A 204 17.46 -17.89 11.42
CA ASN A 204 17.41 -17.26 12.74
C ASN A 204 16.36 -17.92 13.67
N PRO A 205 16.49 -19.22 13.99
CA PRO A 205 15.47 -19.95 14.73
C PRO A 205 15.22 -19.42 16.15
N GLU A 206 16.15 -18.65 16.73
CA GLU A 206 16.05 -17.99 18.03
C GLU A 206 14.95 -16.93 18.12
N HIS A 207 14.60 -16.31 16.99
CA HIS A 207 13.59 -15.26 16.92
C HIS A 207 12.18 -15.80 16.74
N PHE A 208 12.01 -17.13 16.78
CA PHE A 208 10.74 -17.81 16.59
C PHE A 208 10.49 -18.82 17.71
N ARG A 209 9.21 -19.12 17.97
CA ARG A 209 8.83 -20.15 18.94
C ARG A 209 8.66 -21.49 18.23
N TRP A 210 9.22 -22.53 18.82
CA TRP A 210 9.20 -23.88 18.26
C TRP A 210 8.49 -24.86 19.18
N ILE A 211 7.73 -25.78 18.59
CA ILE A 211 7.28 -26.99 19.26
C ILE A 211 8.08 -28.18 18.76
N ARG A 212 8.22 -29.18 19.63
CA ARG A 212 8.69 -30.51 19.24
C ARG A 212 7.63 -31.53 19.61
N LEU A 213 7.21 -32.32 18.63
CA LEU A 213 6.29 -33.43 18.83
C LEU A 213 7.04 -34.69 19.26
N ASP A 214 6.34 -35.60 19.92
CA ASP A 214 6.87 -36.94 20.16
C ASP A 214 7.04 -37.73 18.84
N LYS A 215 7.74 -38.88 18.91
CA LYS A 215 8.01 -39.71 17.73
C LYS A 215 6.75 -40.21 17.03
N GLN A 216 5.62 -40.32 17.74
CA GLN A 216 4.34 -40.76 17.19
C GLN A 216 3.47 -39.58 16.74
N LYS A 217 3.94 -38.33 16.92
CA LYS A 217 3.20 -37.09 16.71
C LYS A 217 1.85 -37.05 17.45
N LYS A 218 1.76 -37.73 18.60
CA LYS A 218 0.51 -37.80 19.41
C LYS A 218 0.46 -36.77 20.54
N GLY A 219 1.56 -36.07 20.77
CA GLY A 219 1.68 -35.07 21.81
C GLY A 219 3.02 -34.35 21.71
N LEU A 220 3.24 -33.45 22.68
CA LEU A 220 4.51 -32.76 22.82
C LEU A 220 5.62 -33.73 23.26
N TYR A 221 6.83 -33.45 22.81
CA TYR A 221 8.03 -34.25 23.09
C TYR A 221 8.18 -34.52 24.59
N ASN A 222 8.49 -35.78 24.94
CA ASN A 222 8.60 -36.25 26.32
C ASN A 222 7.37 -35.97 27.21
N LYS A 223 6.18 -35.77 26.63
CA LYS A 223 4.95 -35.40 27.36
C LYS A 223 5.11 -34.12 28.19
N LEU A 224 5.98 -33.22 27.75
CA LEU A 224 6.12 -31.90 28.36
C LEU A 224 4.79 -31.13 28.27
N SER A 225 4.49 -30.34 29.29
CA SER A 225 3.45 -29.32 29.23
C SER A 225 3.84 -28.22 28.24
N HIS A 226 2.85 -27.44 27.78
CA HIS A 226 3.11 -26.26 26.94
C HIS A 226 4.04 -25.26 27.64
N LYS A 227 3.88 -25.02 28.96
CA LYS A 227 4.77 -24.12 29.73
C LYS A 227 6.23 -24.62 29.72
N GLU A 228 6.45 -25.93 29.91
CA GLU A 228 7.80 -26.51 29.84
C GLU A 228 8.39 -26.46 28.43
N MET A 229 7.58 -26.76 27.41
CA MET A 229 7.97 -26.72 25.99
C MET A 229 8.47 -25.33 25.58
N PHE A 230 7.84 -24.27 26.09
CA PHE A 230 8.14 -22.88 25.75
C PHE A 230 9.05 -22.16 26.76
N SER A 231 9.55 -22.87 27.77
CA SER A 231 10.61 -22.33 28.64
C SER A 231 11.87 -22.02 27.82
N GLU A 232 12.62 -20.97 28.19
CA GLU A 232 13.82 -20.56 27.44
C GLU A 232 14.84 -21.68 27.30
N ALA A 233 15.07 -22.45 28.36
CA ALA A 233 16.00 -23.59 28.32
C ALA A 233 15.56 -24.67 27.32
N MET A 234 14.26 -24.93 27.18
CA MET A 234 13.74 -25.89 26.22
C MET A 234 13.76 -25.33 24.80
N GLN A 235 13.38 -24.06 24.61
CA GLN A 235 13.47 -23.38 23.31
C GLN A 235 14.91 -23.37 22.80
N GLU A 236 15.90 -23.04 23.63
CA GLU A 236 17.31 -23.07 23.26
C GLU A 236 17.74 -24.48 22.82
N LYS A 237 17.31 -25.52 23.54
CA LYS A 237 17.59 -26.92 23.18
C LYS A 237 16.98 -27.28 21.83
N ILE A 238 15.72 -26.93 21.59
CA ILE A 238 15.00 -27.20 20.33
C ILE A 238 15.70 -26.46 19.18
N GLN A 239 15.97 -25.17 19.33
CA GLN A 239 16.64 -24.35 18.33
C GLN A 239 18.04 -24.90 18.01
N ASN A 240 18.77 -25.40 18.99
CA ASN A 240 20.07 -26.05 18.77
C ASN A 240 19.95 -27.37 17.98
N GLU A 241 18.89 -28.15 18.17
CA GLU A 241 18.62 -29.33 17.35
C GLU A 241 18.21 -28.96 15.92
N VAL A 242 17.36 -27.95 15.75
CA VAL A 242 16.98 -27.38 14.45
C VAL A 242 18.23 -26.91 13.68
N ARG A 243 19.09 -26.09 14.30
CA ARG A 243 20.35 -25.62 13.70
C ARG A 243 21.27 -26.78 13.29
N LYS A 244 21.32 -27.88 14.05
CA LYS A 244 22.13 -29.05 13.69
C LYS A 244 21.61 -29.74 12.42
N ILE A 245 20.28 -29.85 12.27
CA ILE A 245 19.66 -30.41 11.06
C ILE A 245 19.98 -29.52 9.86
N ILE A 246 19.74 -28.21 10.00
CA ILE A 246 20.00 -27.21 8.94
C ILE A 246 21.47 -27.25 8.51
N LYS A 247 22.40 -27.10 9.45
CA LYS A 247 23.86 -27.11 9.17
C LYS A 247 24.32 -28.40 8.49
N LYS A 248 23.74 -29.55 8.85
CA LYS A 248 24.06 -30.82 8.20
C LYS A 248 23.65 -30.78 6.73
N ILE A 249 22.40 -30.42 6.44
CA ILE A 249 21.86 -30.42 5.07
C ILE A 249 22.56 -29.37 4.21
N LEU A 250 22.81 -28.17 4.76
CA LEU A 250 23.60 -27.13 4.08
C LEU A 250 25.01 -27.65 3.75
N LYS A 251 25.70 -28.32 4.68
CA LYS A 251 27.02 -28.91 4.44
C LYS A 251 26.99 -29.99 3.36
N ASP A 252 26.01 -30.88 3.41
CA ASP A 252 25.86 -31.98 2.44
C ASP A 252 25.60 -31.42 1.02
N ASN A 253 24.93 -30.26 0.92
CA ASN A 253 24.67 -29.53 -0.32
C ASN A 253 25.71 -28.43 -0.66
N LYS A 254 26.78 -28.27 0.15
CA LYS A 254 27.83 -27.25 -0.01
C LYS A 254 27.34 -25.78 0.00
N LEU A 255 26.30 -25.49 0.77
CA LEU A 255 25.74 -24.15 0.94
C LEU A 255 26.24 -23.50 2.24
N LYS A 256 26.39 -22.18 2.24
CA LYS A 256 26.74 -21.42 3.45
C LYS A 256 25.53 -21.11 4.33
N THR A 257 24.42 -20.75 3.69
CA THR A 257 23.15 -20.36 4.31
C THR A 257 21.98 -20.88 3.47
N VAL A 258 20.76 -20.89 4.02
CA VAL A 258 19.53 -21.19 3.27
C VAL A 258 19.14 -20.05 2.31
N GLU A 259 19.93 -18.98 2.25
CA GLU A 259 19.80 -17.87 1.30
C GLU A 259 21.03 -17.73 0.37
N ASP A 260 21.89 -18.75 0.30
CA ASP A 260 23.11 -18.74 -0.52
C ASP A 260 22.80 -18.90 -2.02
N LEU A 261 22.65 -17.77 -2.72
CA LEU A 261 22.34 -17.71 -4.15
C LEU A 261 23.47 -18.23 -5.07
N SER A 262 24.69 -18.47 -4.56
CA SER A 262 25.83 -18.90 -5.39
C SER A 262 25.63 -20.27 -6.08
N CYS A 263 24.69 -21.08 -5.59
CA CYS A 263 24.32 -22.37 -6.15
C CYS A 263 23.16 -22.32 -7.16
N GLY A 264 22.56 -21.14 -7.36
CA GLY A 264 21.32 -20.98 -8.12
C GLY A 264 20.06 -21.29 -7.31
N VAL A 265 18.96 -20.59 -7.63
CA VAL A 265 17.69 -20.61 -6.88
C VAL A 265 17.06 -22.01 -6.82
N ASP A 266 17.19 -22.81 -7.87
CA ASP A 266 16.57 -24.15 -7.92
C ASP A 266 17.23 -25.14 -6.94
N VAL A 267 18.55 -25.08 -6.79
CA VAL A 267 19.28 -25.90 -5.81
C VAL A 267 18.92 -25.44 -4.41
N LEU A 268 18.86 -24.13 -4.20
CA LEU A 268 18.48 -23.53 -2.93
C LEU A 268 17.07 -23.96 -2.49
N ARG A 269 16.08 -23.91 -3.40
CA ARG A 269 14.70 -24.35 -3.15
C ARG A 269 14.61 -25.84 -2.80
N LYS A 270 15.38 -26.70 -3.49
CA LYS A 270 15.46 -28.13 -3.15
C LYS A 270 16.03 -28.36 -1.76
N CYS A 271 17.10 -27.65 -1.41
CA CYS A 271 17.72 -27.73 -0.09
C CYS A 271 16.77 -27.24 1.01
N HIS A 272 16.05 -26.14 0.76
CA HIS A 272 15.03 -25.61 1.66
C HIS A 272 13.89 -26.60 1.89
N GLN A 273 13.40 -27.27 0.83
CA GLN A 273 12.41 -28.33 0.96
C GLN A 273 12.95 -29.52 1.76
N GLU A 274 14.19 -29.96 1.50
CA GLU A 274 14.83 -31.07 2.24
C GLU A 274 14.94 -30.76 3.75
N ILE A 275 15.30 -29.53 4.10
CA ILE A 275 15.33 -29.06 5.50
C ILE A 275 13.92 -29.15 6.10
N THR A 276 12.93 -28.60 5.41
CA THR A 276 11.53 -28.57 5.87
C THR A 276 11.01 -29.99 6.11
N ASP A 277 11.17 -30.88 5.14
CA ASP A 277 10.76 -32.28 5.24
C ASP A 277 11.44 -32.98 6.42
N LYS A 278 12.74 -32.71 6.63
CA LYS A 278 13.51 -33.30 7.71
C LYS A 278 13.05 -32.79 9.08
N LEU A 279 12.73 -31.50 9.20
CA LEU A 279 12.20 -30.91 10.42
C LEU A 279 10.82 -31.50 10.75
N ILE A 280 9.91 -31.56 9.78
CA ILE A 280 8.56 -32.14 9.92
C ILE A 280 8.65 -33.63 10.32
N ALA A 281 9.51 -34.40 9.66
CA ALA A 281 9.73 -35.81 9.99
C ALA A 281 10.30 -36.00 11.41
N SER A 282 11.07 -35.03 11.90
CA SER A 282 11.65 -35.02 13.24
C SER A 282 10.72 -34.40 14.30
N GLY A 283 9.53 -33.95 13.90
CA GLY A 283 8.51 -33.38 14.78
C GLY A 283 8.71 -31.91 15.14
N PHE A 284 9.57 -31.17 14.44
CA PHE A 284 9.79 -29.73 14.69
C PHE A 284 8.85 -28.87 13.86
N TRP A 285 8.19 -27.92 14.52
CA TRP A 285 7.29 -26.95 13.90
C TRP A 285 7.44 -25.60 14.60
N THR A 286 7.28 -24.50 13.86
CA THR A 286 7.09 -23.19 14.48
C THR A 286 5.65 -23.04 14.98
N LEU A 287 5.46 -22.27 16.05
CA LEU A 287 4.14 -21.92 16.55
C LEU A 287 3.48 -20.93 15.57
N PRO A 288 2.24 -21.19 15.07
CA PRO A 288 1.56 -20.26 14.20
C PRO A 288 1.14 -18.97 14.93
N SER A 289 0.82 -17.92 14.16
CA SER A 289 0.28 -16.67 14.69
C SER A 289 -1.07 -16.88 15.34
N HIS A 290 -1.35 -16.13 16.42
CA HIS A 290 -2.69 -16.08 16.97
C HIS A 290 -3.67 -15.33 16.06
N THR A 291 -4.95 -15.73 16.07
CA THR A 291 -6.06 -15.01 15.42
C THR A 291 -6.29 -13.63 16.01
N TRP A 292 -6.80 -12.67 15.22
CA TRP A 292 -7.08 -11.28 15.66
C TRP A 292 -7.77 -11.18 17.02
N GLY A 293 -8.88 -11.89 17.22
CA GLY A 293 -9.62 -11.88 18.47
C GLY A 293 -9.07 -12.79 19.58
N GLY A 294 -7.96 -13.48 19.36
CA GLY A 294 -7.42 -14.45 20.31
C GLY A 294 -6.34 -13.88 21.26
N VAL A 295 -6.11 -14.57 22.37
CA VAL A 295 -5.28 -14.10 23.49
C VAL A 295 -4.18 -15.09 23.87
N GLY A 296 -3.02 -14.58 24.28
CA GLY A 296 -1.83 -15.37 24.60
C GLY A 296 -1.22 -16.03 23.37
N LEU A 297 -0.83 -17.30 23.52
CA LEU A 297 -0.30 -18.16 22.47
C LEU A 297 -1.31 -19.26 22.10
N PRO A 298 -1.41 -19.65 20.81
CA PRO A 298 -2.20 -20.81 20.42
C PRO A 298 -1.64 -22.09 21.05
N LYS A 299 -2.54 -23.00 21.43
CA LYS A 299 -2.18 -24.23 22.16
C LYS A 299 -2.22 -25.43 21.22
N PHE A 300 -1.11 -26.17 21.10
CA PHE A 300 -1.11 -27.43 20.35
C PHE A 300 -2.23 -28.36 20.83
N ASP A 301 -3.03 -28.87 19.89
CA ASP A 301 -4.16 -29.75 20.14
C ASP A 301 -3.84 -31.18 19.69
N TYR A 302 -3.74 -31.40 18.38
CA TYR A 302 -3.43 -32.70 17.78
C TYR A 302 -2.60 -32.56 16.50
N TYR A 303 -2.15 -33.68 15.95
CA TYR A 303 -1.52 -33.71 14.63
C TYR A 303 -2.51 -34.22 13.57
N ASN A 304 -2.78 -33.41 12.56
CA ASN A 304 -3.56 -33.81 11.40
C ASN A 304 -2.68 -34.69 10.49
N PHE A 305 -2.92 -36.00 10.51
CA PHE A 305 -2.17 -36.97 9.69
C PHE A 305 -2.56 -36.95 8.22
N ASN A 306 -3.75 -36.44 7.87
CA ASN A 306 -4.20 -36.37 6.48
C ASN A 306 -3.44 -35.27 5.73
N ASP A 307 -3.33 -34.10 6.36
CA ASP A 307 -2.69 -32.92 5.77
C ASP A 307 -1.26 -32.70 6.30
N ASN A 308 -0.78 -33.62 7.15
CA ASN A 308 0.57 -33.68 7.68
C ASN A 308 1.04 -32.43 8.44
N HIS A 309 0.19 -31.79 9.24
CA HIS A 309 0.53 -30.61 10.04
C HIS A 309 -0.05 -30.68 11.48
N PRO A 310 0.54 -29.97 12.46
CA PRO A 310 -0.08 -29.77 13.77
C PRO A 310 -1.28 -28.84 13.67
N ASP A 311 -2.29 -29.09 14.49
CA ASP A 311 -3.44 -28.22 14.69
C ASP A 311 -3.40 -27.62 16.12
N PHE A 312 -4.05 -26.48 16.29
CA PHE A 312 -3.97 -25.68 17.49
C PHE A 312 -5.36 -25.17 17.91
N THR A 313 -5.59 -25.10 19.21
CA THR A 313 -6.74 -24.39 19.78
C THR A 313 -6.43 -22.90 19.87
N TYR A 314 -7.36 -22.06 19.44
CA TYR A 314 -7.30 -20.60 19.51
C TYR A 314 -8.50 -20.09 20.30
N LEU A 315 -8.29 -19.50 21.46
CA LEU A 315 -9.37 -18.93 22.27
C LEU A 315 -9.23 -17.42 22.42
N ASN A 316 -10.36 -16.73 22.52
CA ASN A 316 -10.40 -15.35 22.97
C ASN A 316 -10.43 -15.26 24.51
N GLU A 317 -10.45 -14.05 25.06
CA GLU A 317 -10.50 -13.79 26.50
C GLU A 317 -11.69 -14.46 27.21
N LYS A 318 -12.81 -14.64 26.50
CA LYS A 318 -14.03 -15.29 27.01
C LYS A 318 -13.98 -16.82 26.90
N GLY A 319 -12.91 -17.39 26.36
CA GLY A 319 -12.78 -18.82 26.09
C GLY A 319 -13.54 -19.30 24.85
N GLU A 320 -13.98 -18.40 23.97
CA GLU A 320 -14.66 -18.76 22.72
C GLU A 320 -13.66 -19.13 21.63
N ASP A 321 -13.98 -20.18 20.87
CA ASP A 321 -13.14 -20.69 19.79
C ASP A 321 -13.02 -19.70 18.61
N GLN A 322 -11.80 -19.42 18.21
CA GLN A 322 -11.42 -18.54 17.10
C GLN A 322 -10.80 -19.29 15.93
N HIS A 323 -10.72 -20.63 15.94
CA HIS A 323 -10.02 -21.46 14.95
C HIS A 323 -10.32 -21.09 13.49
N LYS A 324 -11.57 -20.76 13.16
CA LYS A 324 -12.01 -20.35 11.80
C LYS A 324 -11.33 -19.10 11.24
N HIS A 325 -10.66 -18.32 12.08
CA HIS A 325 -9.92 -17.11 11.72
C HIS A 325 -8.39 -17.32 11.73
N SER A 326 -7.93 -18.56 11.90
CA SER A 326 -6.50 -18.88 11.95
C SER A 326 -5.85 -18.86 10.58
N PHE A 327 -4.64 -18.30 10.56
CA PHE A 327 -3.73 -18.36 9.42
C PHE A 327 -2.61 -19.32 9.78
N GLY A 328 -2.91 -20.63 9.77
CA GLY A 328 -2.01 -21.67 10.26
C GLY A 328 -0.65 -21.77 9.57
N MET A 329 -0.46 -21.06 8.45
CA MET A 329 0.79 -21.02 7.69
C MET A 329 1.75 -19.88 8.07
N LEU A 330 1.33 -18.96 8.93
CA LEU A 330 2.14 -17.81 9.35
C LEU A 330 2.69 -18.03 10.76
N THR A 331 3.95 -17.65 10.99
CA THR A 331 4.60 -17.66 12.30
C THR A 331 5.07 -16.25 12.64
N PRO A 332 4.77 -15.73 13.85
CA PRO A 332 5.17 -14.39 14.26
C PRO A 332 6.58 -14.40 14.83
N TYR A 333 7.22 -13.24 14.83
CA TYR A 333 8.44 -13.04 15.60
C TYR A 333 8.15 -13.18 17.10
N LYS A 334 9.10 -13.77 17.83
CA LYS A 334 9.05 -13.97 19.28
C LYS A 334 9.45 -12.66 19.99
N PHE A 335 8.54 -11.68 20.02
CA PHE A 335 8.76 -10.40 20.71
C PHE A 335 8.74 -10.52 22.23
N TYR A 336 8.14 -11.57 22.79
CA TYR A 336 8.04 -11.77 24.23
C TYR A 336 8.33 -13.19 24.68
N ILE A 337 8.80 -13.34 25.91
CA ILE A 337 8.82 -14.59 26.66
C ILE A 337 7.70 -14.59 27.71
N ASN A 338 7.34 -15.76 28.22
CA ASN A 338 6.32 -15.95 29.26
C ASN A 338 4.88 -15.54 28.88
N LEU A 339 4.52 -15.52 27.59
CA LEU A 339 3.10 -15.42 27.22
C LEU A 339 2.34 -16.70 27.60
N PRO A 340 1.16 -16.60 28.23
CA PRO A 340 0.32 -17.76 28.54
C PRO A 340 -0.35 -18.31 27.27
N PHE A 341 -0.97 -19.49 27.37
CA PHE A 341 -1.68 -20.12 26.25
C PHE A 341 -3.18 -19.86 26.36
N ASN A 342 -3.79 -19.29 25.31
CA ASN A 342 -5.24 -19.07 25.24
C ASN A 342 -5.81 -18.32 26.46
N LYS A 343 -5.00 -17.40 27.02
CA LYS A 343 -5.35 -16.58 28.18
C LYS A 343 -4.70 -15.20 28.09
N VAL A 344 -5.29 -14.23 28.77
CA VAL A 344 -4.65 -12.93 29.03
C VAL A 344 -3.56 -13.13 30.10
N PRO A 345 -2.41 -12.44 30.02
CA PRO A 345 -1.41 -12.48 31.08
C PRO A 345 -1.94 -12.04 32.45
N GLU A 346 -1.53 -12.75 33.50
CA GLU A 346 -1.85 -12.46 34.90
C GLU A 346 -0.78 -11.53 35.51
N GLU A 347 -1.14 -10.73 36.53
CA GLU A 347 -0.25 -9.70 37.10
C GLU A 347 1.07 -10.26 37.67
N ASP A 348 1.10 -11.53 38.07
CA ASP A 348 2.25 -12.21 38.68
C ASP A 348 3.12 -12.99 37.68
N ASP A 349 2.72 -13.13 36.41
CA ASP A 349 3.46 -13.81 35.34
C ASP A 349 3.40 -12.97 34.04
N LEU A 350 3.82 -11.71 34.13
CA LEU A 350 3.79 -10.78 32.99
C LEU A 350 4.80 -11.17 31.89
N PRO A 351 4.44 -10.96 30.60
CA PRO A 351 5.35 -11.20 29.49
C PRO A 351 6.56 -10.26 29.56
N ILE A 352 7.72 -10.76 29.15
CA ILE A 352 8.96 -9.98 29.14
C ILE A 352 9.39 -9.78 27.69
N VAL A 353 9.75 -8.56 27.32
CA VAL A 353 10.26 -8.23 25.98
C VAL A 353 11.55 -9.01 25.68
N LYS A 354 11.60 -9.62 24.50
CA LYS A 354 12.77 -10.32 23.98
C LYS A 354 13.60 -9.38 23.11
N GLU A 355 14.50 -8.65 23.78
CA GLU A 355 15.28 -7.55 23.17
C GLU A 355 16.05 -7.94 21.92
N ASP A 356 16.65 -9.14 21.87
CA ASP A 356 17.38 -9.62 20.70
C ASP A 356 16.49 -9.80 19.46
N THR A 357 15.23 -10.24 19.65
CA THR A 357 14.25 -10.29 18.55
C THR A 357 13.80 -8.90 18.12
N VAL A 358 13.62 -7.99 19.08
CA VAL A 358 13.26 -6.59 18.78
C VAL A 358 14.37 -5.91 17.98
N GLU A 359 15.63 -6.07 18.37
CA GLU A 359 16.80 -5.54 17.63
C GLU A 359 16.94 -6.16 16.24
N PHE A 360 16.69 -7.47 16.10
CA PHE A 360 16.64 -8.12 14.79
C PHE A 360 15.59 -7.47 13.89
N PHE A 361 14.36 -7.31 14.39
CA PHE A 361 13.24 -6.77 13.60
C PHE A 361 13.45 -5.30 13.23
N LYS A 362 13.92 -4.48 14.17
CA LYS A 362 14.27 -3.06 13.96
C LYS A 362 15.24 -2.85 12.79
N ALA A 363 16.13 -3.79 12.54
CA ALA A 363 17.15 -3.70 11.49
C ALA A 363 16.63 -4.07 10.09
N LEU A 364 15.48 -4.73 9.98
CA LEU A 364 14.97 -5.25 8.69
C LEU A 364 14.74 -4.14 7.68
N PHE A 365 13.87 -3.16 8.00
CA PHE A 365 13.59 -2.07 7.06
C PHE A 365 14.82 -1.20 6.75
N PRO A 366 15.63 -0.74 7.73
CA PRO A 366 16.88 -0.04 7.44
C PRO A 366 17.79 -0.78 6.46
N SER A 367 17.91 -2.10 6.57
CA SER A 367 18.73 -2.90 5.66
C SER A 367 18.18 -2.93 4.23
N ILE A 368 16.85 -2.98 4.08
CA ILE A 368 16.14 -2.94 2.79
C ILE A 368 16.23 -1.54 2.19
N GLN A 369 16.08 -0.50 3.00
CA GLN A 369 16.21 0.89 2.61
C GLN A 369 17.64 1.23 2.14
N ASP A 370 18.66 0.69 2.78
CA ASP A 370 20.05 0.88 2.36
C ASP A 370 20.34 0.17 1.03
N ARG A 371 19.75 -1.01 0.81
CA ARG A 371 19.96 -1.82 -0.40
C ARG A 371 19.21 -1.26 -1.62
N TYR A 372 17.99 -0.75 -1.43
CA TYR A 372 17.09 -0.40 -2.53
C TYR A 372 16.55 1.02 -2.49
N LYS A 373 16.98 1.87 -1.55
CA LYS A 373 16.64 3.30 -1.50
C LYS A 373 15.14 3.61 -1.32
N PHE A 374 14.40 2.76 -0.61
CA PHE A 374 13.01 3.07 -0.24
C PHE A 374 12.88 4.30 0.66
N ASP A 375 11.82 5.07 0.46
CA ASP A 375 11.56 6.34 1.12
C ASP A 375 10.66 6.18 2.36
N PHE A 376 9.80 5.16 2.36
CA PHE A 376 8.88 4.89 3.46
C PHE A 376 8.59 3.39 3.63
N VAL A 377 8.08 3.04 4.82
CA VAL A 377 7.57 1.71 5.14
C VAL A 377 6.07 1.77 5.41
N ARG A 378 5.31 0.80 4.90
CA ARG A 378 3.99 0.46 5.45
C ARG A 378 4.15 -0.73 6.39
N LEU A 379 3.67 -0.60 7.62
CA LEU A 379 3.62 -1.71 8.57
C LEU A 379 2.21 -2.30 8.56
N ASP A 380 2.14 -3.58 8.27
CA ASP A 380 0.91 -4.38 8.33
C ASP A 380 0.67 -4.92 9.75
N TYR A 381 -0.55 -5.37 10.04
CA TYR A 381 -0.93 -5.99 11.31
C TYR A 381 -0.77 -5.08 12.54
N VAL A 382 -0.90 -3.76 12.35
CA VAL A 382 -0.81 -2.73 13.41
C VAL A 382 -2.15 -2.08 13.72
N ASP A 383 -3.24 -2.55 13.11
CA ASP A 383 -4.61 -2.07 13.30
C ASP A 383 -5.18 -2.36 14.69
N HIS A 384 -4.67 -3.41 15.34
CA HIS A 384 -5.03 -3.87 16.68
C HIS A 384 -3.91 -3.65 17.73
N VAL A 385 -2.98 -2.71 17.48
CA VAL A 385 -1.82 -2.53 18.37
C VAL A 385 -2.22 -2.03 19.76
N PHE A 386 -3.26 -1.20 19.88
CA PHE A 386 -3.69 -0.61 21.15
C PHE A 386 -4.63 -1.52 21.95
N ASP A 387 -5.53 -2.24 21.28
CA ASP A 387 -6.49 -3.16 21.91
C ASP A 387 -5.90 -4.57 22.15
N SER A 388 -4.72 -4.87 21.60
CA SER A 388 -3.94 -6.06 21.93
C SER A 388 -3.02 -5.86 23.15
N THR A 389 -3.43 -5.06 24.14
CA THR A 389 -2.66 -4.79 25.36
C THR A 389 -3.47 -4.94 26.65
N VAL A 390 -2.83 -5.37 27.72
CA VAL A 390 -3.49 -5.61 29.02
C VAL A 390 -3.75 -4.28 29.69
N ASN A 391 -4.98 -4.04 30.15
CA ASN A 391 -5.38 -2.82 30.86
C ASN A 391 -5.06 -1.50 30.12
N ASN A 392 -5.02 -1.53 28.77
CA ASN A 392 -4.59 -0.41 27.92
C ASN A 392 -3.16 0.09 28.23
N SER A 393 -2.31 -0.77 28.81
CA SER A 393 -0.89 -0.49 29.00
C SER A 393 -0.16 -0.54 27.66
N TRP A 394 0.86 0.29 27.46
CA TRP A 394 1.56 0.34 26.16
C TRP A 394 2.68 -0.70 26.01
N ASP A 395 2.91 -1.48 27.07
CA ASP A 395 4.06 -2.36 27.25
C ASP A 395 3.68 -3.83 27.48
N ILE A 396 2.47 -4.13 27.96
CA ILE A 396 2.04 -5.50 28.25
C ILE A 396 1.14 -6.04 27.13
N PRO A 397 1.61 -7.02 26.32
CA PRO A 397 0.84 -7.57 25.22
C PRO A 397 -0.26 -8.54 25.70
N VAL A 398 -1.40 -8.54 25.01
CA VAL A 398 -2.44 -9.59 25.18
C VAL A 398 -2.10 -10.86 24.41
N SER A 399 -1.40 -10.74 23.27
CA SER A 399 -1.03 -11.87 22.41
C SER A 399 0.43 -11.77 21.93
N ASP A 400 0.82 -12.58 20.96
CA ASP A 400 2.13 -12.56 20.29
C ASP A 400 2.44 -11.31 19.43
N ARG A 401 1.54 -10.33 19.34
CA ARG A 401 1.70 -9.10 18.52
C ARG A 401 2.59 -8.06 19.17
N MET A 402 3.21 -7.20 18.36
CA MET A 402 3.95 -6.04 18.87
C MET A 402 3.04 -5.12 19.70
N THR A 403 3.57 -4.59 20.80
CA THR A 403 2.93 -3.54 21.60
C THR A 403 3.23 -2.17 21.01
N PRO A 404 2.49 -1.11 21.42
CA PRO A 404 2.82 0.26 21.07
C PRO A 404 4.28 0.64 21.38
N GLN A 405 4.84 0.16 22.51
CA GLN A 405 6.25 0.39 22.85
C GLN A 405 7.20 -0.20 21.82
N VAL A 406 7.09 -1.50 21.52
CA VAL A 406 7.96 -2.18 20.54
C VAL A 406 7.86 -1.50 19.18
N LEU A 407 6.64 -1.17 18.75
CA LEU A 407 6.38 -0.50 17.48
C LEU A 407 7.04 0.88 17.40
N SER A 408 6.98 1.66 18.49
CA SER A 408 7.64 2.97 18.56
C SER A 408 9.16 2.85 18.40
N GLU A 409 9.77 1.82 18.98
CA GLU A 409 11.21 1.62 18.85
C GLU A 409 11.62 1.19 17.43
N VAL A 410 10.79 0.39 16.75
CA VAL A 410 10.97 0.03 15.33
C VAL A 410 10.97 1.26 14.43
N LEU A 411 9.97 2.13 14.59
CA LEU A 411 9.86 3.35 13.79
C LEU A 411 10.99 4.35 14.09
N LYS A 412 11.38 4.49 15.36
CA LYS A 412 12.54 5.31 15.75
C LYS A 412 13.83 4.82 15.11
N ALA A 413 14.04 3.50 15.01
CA ALA A 413 15.23 2.95 14.37
C ALA A 413 15.27 3.30 12.86
N ALA A 414 14.14 3.16 12.16
CA ALA A 414 14.02 3.54 10.75
C ALA A 414 14.29 5.03 10.52
N LYS A 415 13.62 5.92 11.29
CA LYS A 415 13.81 7.37 11.18
C LYS A 415 15.19 7.84 11.63
N LYS A 416 15.84 7.16 12.58
CA LYS A 416 17.22 7.44 12.96
C LYS A 416 18.23 7.08 11.86
N ARG A 417 17.95 6.05 11.05
CA ARG A 417 18.82 5.67 9.93
C ARG A 417 18.80 6.75 8.85
N LYS A 418 17.61 7.22 8.47
CA LYS A 418 17.41 8.35 7.57
C LYS A 418 16.22 9.18 8.05
N ASN A 419 16.45 10.43 8.45
CA ASN A 419 15.44 11.27 9.11
C ASN A 419 14.18 11.49 8.26
N TYR A 420 14.34 11.52 6.94
CA TYR A 420 13.23 11.66 5.99
C TYR A 420 12.35 10.41 5.88
N THR A 421 12.70 9.28 6.52
CA THR A 421 11.94 8.04 6.38
C THR A 421 10.49 8.23 6.82
N GLY A 422 9.58 7.90 5.91
CA GLY A 422 8.15 7.88 6.17
C GLY A 422 7.64 6.58 6.77
N ALA A 423 6.54 6.64 7.52
CA ALA A 423 5.84 5.49 8.08
C ALA A 423 4.32 5.58 7.89
N MET A 424 3.74 4.52 7.31
CA MET A 424 2.30 4.33 7.12
C MET A 424 1.82 3.12 7.93
N ALA A 425 0.73 3.25 8.65
CA ALA A 425 0.09 2.12 9.34
C ALA A 425 -1.05 1.55 8.50
N GLU A 426 -1.08 0.22 8.37
CA GLU A 426 -2.32 -0.50 8.05
C GLU A 426 -3.28 -0.34 9.23
N ARG A 427 -4.14 0.67 9.14
CA ARG A 427 -5.15 0.97 10.16
C ARG A 427 -6.37 1.58 9.49
N MET A 428 -7.45 0.80 9.48
CA MET A 428 -8.78 1.23 9.04
C MET A 428 -9.51 1.98 10.16
N GLY A 429 -9.02 3.18 10.52
CA GLY A 429 -9.55 4.00 11.61
C GLY A 429 -9.23 5.48 11.44
N ASN A 430 -9.69 6.30 12.39
CA ASN A 430 -9.50 7.76 12.38
C ASN A 430 -8.67 8.27 13.58
N ASP A 431 -8.06 7.34 14.32
CA ASP A 431 -7.29 7.48 15.56
C ASP A 431 -5.83 7.91 15.33
N ILE A 432 -5.61 8.85 14.39
CA ILE A 432 -4.25 9.28 13.98
C ILE A 432 -3.41 9.85 15.13
N GLY A 433 -4.03 10.41 16.18
CA GLY A 433 -3.31 10.96 17.32
C GLY A 433 -2.45 9.92 18.04
N ASP A 434 -2.99 8.72 18.25
CA ASP A 434 -2.28 7.64 18.94
C ASP A 434 -1.16 7.06 18.06
N TYR A 435 -1.44 6.84 16.77
CA TYR A 435 -0.44 6.36 15.80
C TYR A 435 0.70 7.37 15.60
N LYS A 436 0.41 8.67 15.60
CA LYS A 436 1.42 9.72 15.55
C LYS A 436 2.38 9.63 16.73
N ASN A 437 1.86 9.36 17.94
CA ASN A 437 2.70 9.21 19.14
C ASN A 437 3.67 8.02 19.05
N LEU A 438 3.32 6.98 18.26
CA LEU A 438 4.23 5.86 18.00
C LEU A 438 5.31 6.21 16.98
N GLY A 439 5.04 7.18 16.10
CA GLY A 439 5.96 7.66 15.07
C GLY A 439 5.45 7.48 13.64
N PHE A 440 4.18 7.08 13.45
CA PHE A 440 3.56 7.04 12.13
C PHE A 440 3.23 8.44 11.62
N ASP A 441 3.37 8.62 10.31
CA ASP A 441 2.99 9.84 9.62
C ASP A 441 1.56 9.72 9.09
N LEU A 442 1.16 8.52 8.68
CA LEU A 442 -0.14 8.26 8.06
C LEU A 442 -0.80 6.98 8.60
N ILE A 443 -2.13 7.00 8.68
CA ILE A 443 -2.96 5.78 8.78
C ILE A 443 -3.84 5.64 7.55
N LEU A 444 -4.19 4.40 7.17
CA LEU A 444 -4.95 4.12 5.94
C LEU A 444 -6.36 4.74 5.93
N GLY A 445 -6.99 4.88 7.09
CA GLY A 445 -8.33 5.45 7.19
C GLY A 445 -9.44 4.43 6.90
N ASN A 446 -10.67 4.78 7.25
CA ASN A 446 -11.83 3.91 7.09
C ASN A 446 -12.67 4.19 5.82
N THR A 447 -12.21 5.07 4.91
CA THR A 447 -13.00 5.49 3.74
C THR A 447 -13.43 4.35 2.84
N ILE A 448 -12.62 3.30 2.72
CA ILE A 448 -12.98 2.16 1.89
C ILE A 448 -14.12 1.33 2.49
N LEU A 449 -14.42 1.44 3.78
CA LEU A 449 -15.42 0.60 4.46
C LEU A 449 -16.86 1.06 4.23
N SER A 450 -17.06 2.20 3.54
CA SER A 450 -18.38 2.79 3.32
C SER A 450 -18.62 3.23 1.88
N THR A 451 -19.89 3.35 1.53
CA THR A 451 -20.41 4.13 0.39
C THR A 451 -20.60 5.60 0.79
N PHE A 452 -20.71 6.50 -0.19
CA PHE A 452 -20.83 7.94 0.02
C PHE A 452 -22.30 8.39 0.09
N HIS A 453 -22.98 7.96 1.15
CA HIS A 453 -24.33 8.42 1.49
C HIS A 453 -24.29 9.63 2.45
N SER A 454 -25.45 10.23 2.70
CA SER A 454 -25.59 11.44 3.54
C SER A 454 -24.92 11.34 4.91
N GLY A 455 -25.16 10.25 5.64
CA GLY A 455 -24.49 9.96 6.92
C GLY A 455 -22.97 10.00 6.82
N TYR A 456 -22.39 9.30 5.86
CA TYR A 456 -20.93 9.24 5.70
C TYR A 456 -20.33 10.58 5.24
N MET A 457 -21.04 11.38 4.45
CA MET A 457 -20.62 12.74 4.12
C MET A 457 -20.50 13.63 5.36
N ARG A 458 -21.39 13.49 6.34
CA ARG A 458 -21.29 14.21 7.62
C ARG A 458 -20.05 13.75 8.39
N ASP A 459 -19.80 12.44 8.45
CA ASP A 459 -18.61 11.88 9.10
C ASP A 459 -17.30 12.40 8.48
N LEU A 460 -17.27 12.61 7.16
CA LEU A 460 -16.11 13.20 6.46
C LEU A 460 -15.85 14.66 6.88
N PHE A 461 -16.90 15.47 7.01
CA PHE A 461 -16.77 16.86 7.47
C PHE A 461 -16.38 16.93 8.96
N ASP A 462 -16.96 16.07 9.80
CA ASP A 462 -16.56 15.96 11.20
C ASP A 462 -15.09 15.53 11.34
N LEU A 463 -14.61 14.64 10.46
CA LEU A 463 -13.20 14.24 10.43
C LEU A 463 -12.29 15.39 9.98
N GLN A 464 -12.70 16.17 8.98
CA GLN A 464 -11.97 17.36 8.54
C GLN A 464 -11.73 18.32 9.72
N GLU A 465 -12.78 18.67 10.46
CA GLU A 465 -12.68 19.56 11.64
C GLU A 465 -11.75 18.99 12.72
N LYS A 466 -11.86 17.68 13.00
CA LYS A 466 -10.98 16.99 13.96
C LYS A 466 -9.52 17.02 13.54
N LEU A 467 -9.22 16.81 12.25
CA LEU A 467 -7.85 16.87 11.74
C LEU A 467 -7.29 18.29 11.83
N GLU A 468 -8.09 19.30 11.50
CA GLU A 468 -7.72 20.72 11.56
C GLU A 468 -7.33 21.11 12.99
N ALA A 469 -8.10 20.66 13.98
CA ALA A 469 -7.83 20.89 15.40
C ALA A 469 -6.58 20.14 15.92
N ASN A 470 -6.20 19.02 15.30
CA ASN A 470 -5.11 18.15 15.77
C ASN A 470 -3.71 18.58 15.29
N ILE A 471 -3.58 19.42 14.27
CA ILE A 471 -2.27 19.89 13.80
C ILE A 471 -1.73 20.97 14.76
N ARG A 472 -0.88 20.54 15.69
CA ARG A 472 -0.07 21.44 16.53
C ARG A 472 0.95 22.19 15.67
N GLU A 473 1.10 23.48 15.94
CA GLU A 473 2.08 24.33 15.28
C GLU A 473 3.51 23.80 15.54
N GLY A 474 4.30 23.62 14.48
CA GLY A 474 5.73 23.26 14.56
C GLY A 474 6.11 21.78 14.64
N GLY A 475 5.16 20.84 14.56
CA GLY A 475 5.46 19.39 14.53
C GLY A 475 5.38 18.76 13.13
N VAL A 476 5.97 17.57 12.95
CA VAL A 476 5.81 16.77 11.71
C VAL A 476 4.32 16.52 11.49
N PRO A 477 3.74 16.91 10.33
CA PRO A 477 2.33 16.73 10.06
C PRO A 477 2.00 15.24 9.90
N SER A 478 0.79 14.87 10.33
CA SER A 478 0.29 13.51 10.26
C SER A 478 -1.19 13.53 9.87
N SER A 479 -1.66 12.55 9.11
CA SER A 479 -3.03 12.56 8.59
C SER A 479 -3.62 11.17 8.40
N VAL A 480 -4.92 11.14 8.15
CA VAL A 480 -5.68 9.95 7.75
C VAL A 480 -5.80 9.97 6.23
N LEU A 481 -5.32 8.92 5.57
CA LEU A 481 -5.43 8.80 4.11
C LEU A 481 -6.89 8.82 3.66
N PHE A 482 -7.14 9.39 2.49
CA PHE A 482 -8.38 9.20 1.75
C PHE A 482 -8.19 8.02 0.80
N ALA A 483 -8.55 6.82 1.26
CA ALA A 483 -8.53 5.62 0.43
C ALA A 483 -9.70 5.62 -0.57
N VAL A 484 -9.37 5.87 -1.84
CA VAL A 484 -10.29 5.66 -2.98
C VAL A 484 -10.61 4.17 -3.11
N ASP A 485 -9.57 3.34 -2.97
CA ASP A 485 -9.63 1.87 -2.90
C ASP A 485 -8.48 1.35 -2.01
N THR A 486 -8.49 0.07 -1.68
CA THR A 486 -7.36 -0.69 -1.13
C THR A 486 -7.23 -2.03 -1.83
N HIS A 487 -6.03 -2.60 -1.78
CA HIS A 487 -5.73 -3.93 -2.31
C HIS A 487 -6.55 -5.06 -1.69
N ASP A 488 -7.23 -4.81 -0.56
CA ASP A 488 -8.08 -5.78 0.12
C ASP A 488 -9.58 -5.68 -0.20
N SER A 489 -10.01 -4.76 -1.07
CA SER A 489 -11.46 -4.55 -1.30
C SER A 489 -12.22 -5.84 -1.64
N GLY A 490 -11.59 -6.75 -2.41
CA GLY A 490 -12.14 -8.07 -2.76
C GLY A 490 -12.21 -9.09 -1.62
N HIS A 491 -11.68 -8.80 -0.43
CA HIS A 491 -11.65 -9.76 0.69
C HIS A 491 -13.08 -10.07 1.21
N PRO A 492 -13.36 -11.32 1.62
CA PRO A 492 -14.69 -11.72 2.13
C PRO A 492 -15.21 -10.94 3.34
N LEU A 493 -14.31 -10.38 4.16
CA LEU A 493 -14.71 -9.55 5.32
C LEU A 493 -15.02 -8.09 4.94
N PHE A 494 -14.53 -7.63 3.78
CA PHE A 494 -14.77 -6.28 3.27
C PHE A 494 -15.95 -6.27 2.28
N TRP A 495 -15.69 -6.15 0.97
CA TRP A 495 -16.74 -6.03 -0.05
C TRP A 495 -17.03 -7.31 -0.80
N THR A 496 -16.19 -8.35 -0.66
CA THR A 496 -16.27 -9.63 -1.41
C THR A 496 -16.10 -9.51 -2.93
N ALA A 497 -16.00 -8.28 -3.44
CA ALA A 497 -15.79 -7.93 -4.84
C ALA A 497 -14.94 -6.65 -4.92
N PRO A 498 -14.21 -6.42 -6.03
CA PRO A 498 -13.48 -5.17 -6.23
C PRO A 498 -14.40 -3.95 -6.13
N ILE A 499 -13.93 -2.86 -5.51
CA ILE A 499 -14.79 -1.70 -5.26
C ILE A 499 -15.34 -1.08 -6.56
N SER A 500 -14.56 -1.09 -7.65
CA SER A 500 -14.97 -0.59 -8.95
C SER A 500 -16.16 -1.34 -9.55
N GLU A 501 -16.32 -2.62 -9.22
CA GLU A 501 -17.49 -3.42 -9.62
C GLU A 501 -18.67 -3.25 -8.66
N VAL A 502 -18.41 -2.89 -7.39
CA VAL A 502 -19.45 -2.60 -6.40
C VAL A 502 -20.14 -1.26 -6.71
N VAL A 503 -19.36 -0.19 -6.89
CA VAL A 503 -19.89 1.17 -7.04
C VAL A 503 -20.00 1.64 -8.48
N GLY A 504 -19.34 0.97 -9.44
CA GLY A 504 -19.37 1.35 -10.85
C GLY A 504 -18.61 2.65 -11.16
N PRO A 505 -18.63 3.11 -12.43
CA PRO A 505 -17.94 4.33 -12.88
C PRO A 505 -18.33 5.57 -12.09
N GLU A 506 -19.63 5.78 -11.85
CA GLU A 506 -20.17 6.94 -11.14
C GLU A 506 -19.63 7.03 -9.71
N GLY A 507 -19.74 5.93 -8.97
CA GLY A 507 -19.25 5.87 -7.58
C GLY A 507 -17.75 6.01 -7.52
N MET A 508 -17.00 5.36 -8.42
CA MET A 508 -15.55 5.53 -8.50
C MET A 508 -15.16 6.98 -8.79
N HIS A 509 -15.89 7.66 -9.68
CA HIS A 509 -15.67 9.09 -9.93
C HIS A 509 -15.96 9.93 -8.69
N LEU A 510 -17.06 9.65 -7.98
CA LEU A 510 -17.38 10.30 -6.72
C LEU A 510 -16.26 10.11 -5.69
N ARG A 511 -15.73 8.88 -5.52
CA ARG A 511 -14.59 8.60 -4.63
C ARG A 511 -13.38 9.47 -4.97
N HIS A 512 -13.00 9.52 -6.25
CA HIS A 512 -11.87 10.32 -6.71
C HIS A 512 -12.11 11.82 -6.51
N PHE A 513 -13.29 12.34 -6.83
CA PHE A 513 -13.63 13.73 -6.60
C PHE A 513 -13.54 14.09 -5.11
N LEU A 514 -14.17 13.29 -4.25
CA LEU A 514 -14.16 13.54 -2.81
C LEU A 514 -12.75 13.48 -2.23
N SER A 515 -11.87 12.60 -2.73
CA SER A 515 -10.47 12.54 -2.31
C SER A 515 -9.67 13.83 -2.53
N ARG A 516 -10.16 14.74 -3.39
CA ARG A 516 -9.51 16.01 -3.70
C ARG A 516 -10.20 17.21 -3.07
N PHE A 517 -11.53 17.16 -2.95
CA PHE A 517 -12.33 18.35 -2.62
C PHE A 517 -13.04 18.28 -1.26
N THR A 518 -12.88 17.20 -0.49
CA THR A 518 -13.43 17.11 0.89
C THR A 518 -12.41 17.37 1.99
N SER A 519 -11.13 17.49 1.66
CA SER A 519 -10.09 17.82 2.62
C SER A 519 -9.19 18.95 2.14
N THR A 520 -9.11 20.03 2.90
CA THR A 520 -8.38 21.25 2.54
C THR A 520 -7.40 21.67 3.65
N GLY A 521 -6.50 22.59 3.31
CA GLY A 521 -5.65 23.26 4.30
C GLY A 521 -4.86 22.32 5.21
N LYS A 522 -4.90 22.60 6.51
CA LYS A 522 -4.23 21.83 7.56
C LYS A 522 -4.90 20.48 7.85
N ALA A 523 -6.10 20.20 7.34
CA ALA A 523 -6.72 18.88 7.46
C ALA A 523 -6.64 18.06 6.17
N ARG A 524 -5.76 18.44 5.23
CA ARG A 524 -5.54 17.69 4.00
C ARG A 524 -5.32 16.21 4.31
N ARG A 525 -6.07 15.38 3.59
CA ARG A 525 -5.92 13.93 3.58
C ARG A 525 -5.20 13.52 2.30
N PRO A 526 -4.01 12.89 2.39
CA PRO A 526 -3.35 12.37 1.22
C PRO A 526 -4.22 11.30 0.53
N LYS A 527 -4.29 11.34 -0.80
CA LYS A 527 -5.06 10.35 -1.57
C LYS A 527 -4.30 9.03 -1.55
N TYR A 528 -5.02 7.93 -1.33
CA TYR A 528 -4.52 6.58 -1.53
C TYR A 528 -5.39 5.88 -2.57
N GLU A 529 -4.80 5.46 -3.67
CA GLU A 529 -5.46 4.70 -4.73
C GLU A 529 -4.66 3.44 -5.04
N VAL A 530 -5.22 2.59 -5.90
CA VAL A 530 -4.56 1.38 -6.36
C VAL A 530 -4.46 1.39 -7.88
N ILE A 531 -3.45 0.70 -8.43
CA ILE A 531 -3.33 0.54 -9.88
C ILE A 531 -4.56 -0.19 -10.44
N GLY A 532 -5.12 0.36 -11.51
CA GLY A 532 -6.36 -0.09 -12.13
C GLY A 532 -7.56 0.82 -11.85
N ASN A 533 -7.52 1.63 -10.77
CA ASN A 533 -8.55 2.65 -10.54
C ASN A 533 -8.63 3.66 -11.69
N GLN A 534 -7.53 3.87 -12.42
CA GLN A 534 -7.43 4.86 -13.50
C GLN A 534 -8.28 4.51 -14.73
N ASP A 535 -8.72 3.27 -14.89
CA ASP A 535 -9.50 2.79 -16.03
C ASP A 535 -10.52 1.70 -15.66
N LEU A 536 -10.85 1.60 -14.37
CA LEU A 536 -11.76 0.62 -13.77
C LEU A 536 -11.30 -0.85 -13.89
N SER A 537 -10.01 -1.08 -14.13
CA SER A 537 -9.42 -2.42 -14.02
C SER A 537 -9.46 -2.93 -12.58
N PHE A 538 -9.47 -4.25 -12.41
CA PHE A 538 -9.64 -4.88 -11.09
C PHE A 538 -8.90 -6.21 -10.97
N GLY A 539 -8.85 -6.77 -9.76
CA GLY A 539 -8.26 -8.08 -9.47
C GLY A 539 -7.06 -8.06 -8.53
N LEU A 540 -6.73 -6.92 -7.90
CA LEU A 540 -5.58 -6.81 -6.99
C LEU A 540 -5.63 -7.78 -5.81
N TYR A 541 -6.80 -7.94 -5.17
CA TYR A 541 -6.97 -8.88 -4.07
C TYR A 541 -6.59 -10.32 -4.49
N GLU A 542 -7.04 -10.75 -5.68
CA GLU A 542 -6.66 -12.05 -6.22
C GLU A 542 -5.17 -12.11 -6.56
N GLY A 543 -4.66 -11.04 -7.18
CA GLY A 543 -3.25 -10.86 -7.51
C GLY A 543 -2.32 -10.85 -6.28
N ASN A 544 -2.82 -10.55 -5.07
CA ASN A 544 -2.07 -10.64 -3.81
C ASN A 544 -2.03 -12.06 -3.25
N ASN A 545 -3.09 -12.84 -3.49
CA ASN A 545 -3.26 -14.18 -2.92
C ASN A 545 -2.91 -15.32 -3.90
N LYS A 546 -2.79 -15.04 -5.20
CA LYS A 546 -2.55 -16.01 -6.27
C LYS A 546 -1.64 -15.41 -7.35
N LEU A 547 -1.01 -16.27 -8.15
CA LEU A 547 -0.26 -15.88 -9.36
C LEU A 547 -1.23 -15.42 -10.47
N LYS A 548 -1.78 -14.22 -10.32
CA LYS A 548 -2.74 -13.60 -11.24
C LYS A 548 -2.40 -12.13 -11.47
N SER A 549 -2.77 -11.64 -12.64
CA SER A 549 -2.74 -10.23 -13.00
C SER A 549 -4.11 -9.60 -12.99
N LEU A 550 -4.11 -8.26 -13.08
CA LEU A 550 -5.33 -7.50 -13.22
C LEU A 550 -6.07 -7.88 -14.50
N ASN A 551 -7.39 -7.79 -14.39
CA ASN A 551 -8.26 -7.72 -15.55
C ASN A 551 -8.24 -6.27 -16.03
N TRP A 552 -7.42 -5.99 -17.04
CA TRP A 552 -7.36 -4.68 -17.67
C TRP A 552 -8.66 -4.37 -18.40
N LYS A 553 -9.46 -3.45 -17.86
CA LYS A 553 -10.75 -3.06 -18.42
C LYS A 553 -10.60 -2.04 -19.54
N GLY A 554 -9.59 -1.17 -19.45
CA GLY A 554 -9.29 -0.19 -20.49
C GLY A 554 -10.44 0.78 -20.75
N ASN A 555 -11.18 1.20 -19.71
CA ASN A 555 -12.30 2.12 -19.91
C ASN A 555 -11.79 3.52 -20.26
N GLU A 556 -11.76 3.84 -21.56
CA GLU A 556 -11.29 5.13 -22.08
C GLU A 556 -12.08 6.32 -21.53
N GLU A 557 -13.42 6.25 -21.52
CA GLU A 557 -14.28 7.33 -21.04
C GLU A 557 -13.99 7.65 -19.56
N TYR A 558 -13.83 6.61 -18.74
CA TYR A 558 -13.48 6.76 -17.34
C TYR A 558 -12.05 7.27 -17.16
N ASN A 559 -11.08 6.80 -17.94
CA ASN A 559 -9.72 7.30 -17.87
C ASN A 559 -9.64 8.80 -18.20
N ILE A 560 -10.40 9.24 -19.21
CA ILE A 560 -10.58 10.66 -19.52
C ILE A 560 -11.13 11.41 -18.30
N LEU A 561 -12.14 10.85 -17.63
CA LEU A 561 -12.77 11.45 -16.45
C LEU A 561 -11.83 11.53 -15.24
N TYR A 562 -11.07 10.47 -14.96
CA TYR A 562 -10.04 10.41 -13.92
C TYR A 562 -9.00 11.52 -14.12
N HIS A 563 -8.39 11.59 -15.31
CA HIS A 563 -7.39 12.61 -15.62
C HIS A 563 -7.97 14.02 -15.58
N SER A 564 -9.22 14.21 -16.05
CA SER A 564 -9.89 15.51 -16.01
C SER A 564 -10.12 16.00 -14.57
N THR A 565 -10.46 15.09 -13.65
CA THR A 565 -10.63 15.41 -12.23
C THR A 565 -9.31 15.84 -11.60
N GLU A 566 -8.23 15.09 -11.88
CA GLU A 566 -6.89 15.42 -11.40
C GLU A 566 -6.36 16.73 -11.99
N ASP A 567 -6.64 17.03 -13.27
CA ASP A 567 -6.26 18.30 -13.90
C ASP A 567 -7.00 19.49 -13.27
N VAL A 568 -8.26 19.30 -12.85
CA VAL A 568 -9.00 20.33 -12.10
C VAL A 568 -8.40 20.52 -10.72
N TYR A 569 -8.10 19.43 -10.00
CA TYR A 569 -7.43 19.52 -8.70
C TYR A 569 -6.09 20.24 -8.79
N GLU A 570 -5.21 19.86 -9.72
CA GLU A 570 -3.89 20.50 -9.88
C GLU A 570 -4.01 21.99 -10.20
N ARG A 571 -5.02 22.40 -11.00
CA ARG A 571 -5.29 23.82 -11.26
C ARG A 571 -5.65 24.61 -10.01
N PHE A 572 -6.36 24.00 -9.05
CA PHE A 572 -6.85 24.65 -7.84
C PHE A 572 -6.07 24.26 -6.57
N LYS A 573 -5.04 23.45 -6.69
CA LYS A 573 -4.29 22.85 -5.57
C LYS A 573 -3.79 23.88 -4.56
N GLU A 574 -3.16 24.96 -5.06
CA GLU A 574 -2.68 26.06 -4.22
C GLU A 574 -3.80 26.76 -3.45
N LEU A 575 -4.99 26.89 -4.05
CA LEU A 575 -6.16 27.46 -3.38
C LEU A 575 -6.66 26.49 -2.31
N ILE A 576 -6.84 25.21 -2.66
CA ILE A 576 -7.32 24.16 -1.76
C ILE A 576 -6.40 24.00 -0.54
N HIS A 577 -5.08 24.10 -0.71
CA HIS A 577 -4.10 23.99 0.37
C HIS A 577 -4.06 25.21 1.30
N LYS A 578 -4.68 26.34 0.92
CA LYS A 578 -4.77 27.58 1.70
C LYS A 578 -6.21 27.90 2.12
N SER A 579 -7.08 26.89 2.10
CA SER A 579 -8.50 27.02 2.37
C SER A 579 -8.96 26.09 3.47
N HIS A 580 -10.11 26.41 4.05
CA HIS A 580 -10.88 25.55 4.94
C HIS A 580 -12.20 25.14 4.28
N ILE A 581 -12.85 24.11 4.82
CA ILE A 581 -14.21 23.77 4.44
C ILE A 581 -15.16 24.78 5.11
N GLY A 582 -15.87 25.55 4.28
CA GLY A 582 -16.88 26.52 4.70
C GLY A 582 -18.24 25.85 4.98
N PRO A 583 -19.35 26.58 4.84
CA PRO A 583 -20.69 26.03 5.07
C PRO A 583 -20.95 24.76 4.26
N THR A 584 -21.48 23.73 4.93
CA THR A 584 -21.84 22.44 4.33
C THR A 584 -23.35 22.24 4.34
N TYR A 585 -23.86 21.58 3.31
CA TYR A 585 -25.23 21.13 3.22
C TYR A 585 -25.25 19.69 2.75
N VAL A 586 -25.95 18.84 3.49
CA VAL A 586 -26.06 17.41 3.20
C VAL A 586 -27.54 17.02 3.28
N ALA A 587 -28.12 16.70 2.13
CA ALA A 587 -29.44 16.08 2.00
C ALA A 587 -29.30 14.56 1.85
N GLU A 588 -30.41 13.88 1.56
CA GLU A 588 -30.42 12.43 1.40
C GLU A 588 -29.69 11.97 0.12
N ASP A 589 -29.86 12.71 -0.97
CA ASP A 589 -29.42 12.39 -2.33
C ASP A 589 -28.34 13.35 -2.88
N CYS A 590 -28.02 14.42 -2.15
CA CYS A 590 -27.02 15.39 -2.57
C CYS A 590 -26.24 15.98 -1.39
N ALA A 591 -25.03 16.46 -1.69
CA ALA A 591 -24.28 17.34 -0.80
C ALA A 591 -23.67 18.49 -1.59
N PHE A 592 -23.56 19.64 -0.94
CA PHE A 592 -22.73 20.73 -1.42
C PHE A 592 -22.01 21.42 -0.28
N TRP A 593 -20.84 21.97 -0.56
CA TRP A 593 -20.04 22.69 0.40
C TRP A 593 -19.15 23.71 -0.30
N PHE A 594 -18.63 24.64 0.50
CA PHE A 594 -17.70 25.64 0.03
C PHE A 594 -16.27 25.34 0.47
N ILE A 595 -15.31 25.69 -0.37
CA ILE A 595 -13.89 25.76 -0.02
C ILE A 595 -13.54 27.25 -0.04
N ASP A 596 -13.31 27.80 1.15
CA ASP A 596 -13.12 29.23 1.38
C ASP A 596 -11.67 29.52 1.82
N ARG A 597 -11.03 30.53 1.21
CA ARG A 597 -9.63 30.87 1.51
C ARG A 597 -9.47 31.43 2.93
N GLU A 598 -8.42 30.97 3.62
CA GLU A 598 -8.09 31.44 4.97
C GLU A 598 -7.40 32.82 4.98
N ASP A 599 -6.76 33.22 3.87
CA ASP A 599 -5.96 34.44 3.77
C ASP A 599 -6.75 35.70 3.39
N GLY A 600 -8.09 35.64 3.45
CA GLY A 600 -8.98 36.79 3.23
C GLY A 600 -9.19 37.16 1.76
N TYR A 601 -8.61 36.43 0.80
CA TYR A 601 -8.95 36.55 -0.61
C TYR A 601 -10.35 36.01 -0.88
N ARG A 602 -11.17 36.80 -1.59
CA ARG A 602 -12.57 36.48 -1.90
C ARG A 602 -12.70 35.57 -3.13
N GLU A 603 -11.96 34.46 -3.14
CA GLU A 603 -12.11 33.37 -4.10
C GLU A 603 -12.61 32.13 -3.37
N ARG A 604 -13.68 31.52 -3.87
CA ARG A 604 -14.25 30.29 -3.29
C ARG A 604 -14.59 29.27 -4.36
N LEU A 605 -14.53 28.00 -3.98
CA LEU A 605 -15.06 26.90 -4.77
C LEU A 605 -16.35 26.40 -4.15
N LEU A 606 -17.38 26.18 -4.97
CA LEU A 606 -18.57 25.43 -4.58
C LEU A 606 -18.49 24.04 -5.21
N CYS A 607 -18.49 23.03 -4.36
CA CYS A 607 -18.54 21.63 -4.74
C CYS A 607 -19.97 21.12 -4.61
N VAL A 608 -20.48 20.44 -5.64
CA VAL A 608 -21.81 19.84 -5.65
C VAL A 608 -21.71 18.40 -6.15
N VAL A 609 -22.25 17.47 -5.37
CA VAL A 609 -22.24 16.03 -5.67
C VAL A 609 -23.62 15.41 -5.45
N ALA A 610 -23.96 14.42 -6.27
CA ALA A 610 -25.00 13.45 -5.98
C ALA A 610 -24.45 12.37 -5.04
N LEU A 611 -25.27 11.87 -4.13
CA LEU A 611 -24.89 10.87 -3.13
C LEU A 611 -25.40 9.48 -3.49
N GLU A 612 -24.69 8.47 -3.00
CA GLU A 612 -25.11 7.08 -3.10
C GLU A 612 -26.23 6.80 -2.09
N LYS A 613 -27.19 5.93 -2.45
CA LYS A 613 -28.20 5.45 -1.48
C LYS A 613 -27.50 4.64 -0.38
N PRO A 614 -27.97 4.70 0.88
CA PRO A 614 -27.43 3.85 1.94
C PRO A 614 -27.52 2.38 1.54
N PHE A 615 -26.40 1.67 1.60
CA PHE A 615 -26.35 0.26 1.25
C PHE A 615 -26.32 -0.59 2.52
N GLU A 616 -27.35 -1.42 2.73
CA GLU A 616 -27.28 -2.44 3.77
C GLU A 616 -26.39 -3.59 3.30
N LYS A 617 -25.31 -3.86 4.03
CA LYS A 617 -24.38 -4.96 3.79
C LYS A 617 -25.10 -6.30 4.00
N VAL A 618 -25.85 -6.78 3.01
CA VAL A 618 -26.43 -8.13 3.05
C VAL A 618 -25.28 -9.12 2.91
N ARG A 619 -24.98 -9.86 3.99
CA ARG A 619 -23.83 -10.77 4.15
C ARG A 619 -23.68 -11.87 3.09
N TYR A 620 -24.59 -12.00 2.12
CA TYR A 620 -24.46 -12.96 1.02
C TYR A 620 -25.05 -12.39 -0.28
N VAL A 621 -24.17 -12.30 -1.29
CA VAL A 621 -24.44 -11.98 -2.70
C VAL A 621 -24.99 -10.57 -2.94
N ILE A 622 -24.13 -9.71 -3.48
CA ILE A 622 -24.53 -8.46 -4.16
C ILE A 622 -25.42 -8.85 -5.34
N LYS A 623 -26.75 -8.91 -5.13
CA LYS A 623 -27.74 -9.12 -6.20
C LYS A 623 -28.25 -7.82 -6.78
N GLU A 624 -28.13 -6.71 -6.06
CA GLU A 624 -28.64 -5.41 -6.49
C GLU A 624 -27.48 -4.43 -6.54
N LYS A 625 -27.20 -3.92 -7.75
CA LYS A 625 -26.27 -2.80 -7.96
C LYS A 625 -26.85 -1.56 -7.27
N PRO A 626 -26.03 -0.69 -6.65
CA PRO A 626 -26.50 0.60 -6.16
C PRO A 626 -27.21 1.33 -7.31
N VAL A 627 -28.46 1.73 -7.09
CA VAL A 627 -29.23 2.47 -8.10
C VAL A 627 -28.84 3.94 -7.99
N TYR A 628 -28.03 4.40 -8.96
CA TYR A 628 -27.83 5.81 -9.22
C TYR A 628 -29.09 6.35 -9.89
N GLU A 629 -29.82 7.21 -9.18
CA GLU A 629 -30.70 8.14 -9.85
C GLU A 629 -29.90 9.43 -10.06
N PRO A 630 -29.47 9.75 -11.31
CA PRO A 630 -28.88 11.05 -11.55
C PRO A 630 -29.90 12.10 -11.12
N VAL A 631 -29.49 12.99 -10.23
CA VAL A 631 -30.27 14.19 -9.90
C VAL A 631 -30.39 14.99 -11.19
N ARG A 632 -31.49 14.78 -11.91
CA ARG A 632 -31.76 15.48 -13.17
C ARG A 632 -32.06 16.95 -12.92
N GLU A 633 -32.52 17.31 -11.72
CA GLU A 633 -32.94 18.66 -11.37
C GLU A 633 -32.73 18.94 -9.87
N LEU A 634 -31.50 19.30 -9.48
CA LEU A 634 -31.31 20.18 -8.32
C LEU A 634 -30.64 21.45 -8.83
N ILE A 635 -31.50 22.27 -9.41
CA ILE A 635 -31.21 23.61 -9.88
C ILE A 635 -31.22 24.52 -8.64
N ILE A 636 -30.05 24.78 -8.04
CA ILE A 636 -29.86 26.12 -7.48
C ILE A 636 -29.59 26.99 -8.71
N ASN A 637 -30.57 27.81 -9.07
CA ASN A 637 -30.68 28.50 -10.35
C ASN A 637 -29.39 29.24 -10.73
N PHE A 638 -28.62 28.61 -11.61
CA PHE A 638 -27.63 29.19 -12.51
C PHE A 638 -27.49 28.23 -13.71
N LEU A 639 -28.56 28.00 -14.46
CA LEU A 639 -28.54 27.07 -15.59
C LEU A 639 -29.04 27.70 -16.89
N GLU A 640 -28.13 27.64 -17.87
CA GLU A 640 -28.27 27.25 -19.29
C GLU A 640 -27.09 27.97 -19.99
N ASN A 641 -26.11 27.36 -20.65
CA ASN A 641 -26.12 26.20 -21.55
C ASN A 641 -24.66 25.85 -21.98
N TYR A 642 -24.39 24.56 -22.22
CA TYR A 642 -23.37 23.93 -23.10
C TYR A 642 -21.82 24.10 -22.95
N TYR A 643 -21.17 22.93 -22.94
CA TYR A 643 -19.82 22.55 -23.41
C TYR A 643 -18.94 23.63 -24.05
N PHE A 644 -17.86 24.09 -23.42
CA PHE A 644 -16.72 24.70 -24.13
C PHE A 644 -15.36 24.57 -23.41
N GLN A 645 -14.28 24.51 -24.21
CA GLN A 645 -12.87 24.40 -23.81
C GLN A 645 -12.25 25.69 -23.22
N ASN A 646 -13.06 26.68 -22.84
CA ASN A 646 -12.63 27.89 -22.14
C ASN A 646 -13.70 28.25 -21.11
N PRO A 647 -13.34 28.62 -19.86
CA PRO A 647 -14.33 29.08 -18.89
C PRO A 647 -14.89 30.43 -19.36
N GLU A 648 -16.17 30.48 -19.71
CA GLU A 648 -16.87 31.77 -19.86
C GLU A 648 -17.00 32.43 -18.48
N VAL A 649 -16.66 33.71 -18.41
CA VAL A 649 -16.72 34.51 -17.18
C VAL A 649 -18.03 35.29 -17.20
N PHE A 650 -18.92 34.99 -16.25
CA PHE A 650 -20.20 35.68 -16.10
C PHE A 650 -20.19 36.59 -14.88
N GLU A 651 -20.95 37.69 -14.94
CA GLU A 651 -21.27 38.52 -13.78
C GLU A 651 -22.55 38.01 -13.11
N VAL A 652 -22.51 37.81 -11.79
CA VAL A 652 -23.56 37.12 -11.02
C VAL A 652 -24.10 37.97 -9.87
N ASP A 653 -25.42 38.12 -9.82
CA ASP A 653 -26.13 38.67 -8.67
C ASP A 653 -26.45 37.56 -7.65
N LEU A 654 -25.72 37.54 -6.53
CA LEU A 654 -25.87 36.53 -5.47
C LEU A 654 -27.22 36.58 -4.73
N LYS A 655 -28.03 37.64 -4.89
CA LYS A 655 -29.38 37.70 -4.30
C LYS A 655 -30.43 37.03 -5.17
N THR A 656 -30.23 36.98 -6.48
CA THR A 656 -31.28 36.57 -7.44
C THR A 656 -30.91 35.34 -8.27
N GLY A 657 -29.63 35.03 -8.42
CA GLY A 657 -29.18 33.90 -9.24
C GLY A 657 -29.06 34.23 -10.74
N GLU A 658 -29.18 35.48 -11.15
CA GLU A 658 -29.16 35.85 -12.58
C GLU A 658 -27.74 36.05 -13.13
N LEU A 659 -27.47 35.45 -14.30
CA LEU A 659 -26.26 35.67 -15.12
C LEU A 659 -26.50 36.85 -16.07
N LYS A 660 -25.60 37.85 -16.07
CA LYS A 660 -25.70 39.01 -16.98
C LYS A 660 -24.52 39.07 -17.97
N ILE A 661 -24.81 39.32 -19.24
CA ILE A 661 -23.79 39.71 -20.24
C ILE A 661 -23.32 41.12 -19.90
N ALA A 662 -22.00 41.31 -19.85
CA ALA A 662 -21.30 42.50 -19.35
C ALA A 662 -21.94 43.82 -19.81
N ASN A 663 -22.65 44.48 -18.88
CA ASN A 663 -22.91 45.92 -18.88
C ASN A 663 -23.48 46.47 -17.54
N LEU A 664 -23.52 45.67 -16.47
CA LEU A 664 -24.04 46.12 -15.18
C LEU A 664 -23.15 45.60 -14.05
N ILE A 665 -22.49 46.53 -13.36
CA ILE A 665 -21.61 46.35 -12.20
C ILE A 665 -22.20 45.32 -11.23
N SER A 666 -21.76 44.06 -11.34
CA SER A 666 -21.85 43.07 -10.28
C SER A 666 -20.46 42.90 -9.65
N ASN A 667 -20.46 42.73 -8.33
CA ASN A 667 -19.24 42.57 -7.54
C ASN A 667 -18.66 41.16 -7.65
N TYR A 668 -19.16 40.25 -8.50
CA TYR A 668 -18.69 38.86 -8.53
C TYR A 668 -18.55 38.32 -9.97
N GLN A 669 -17.47 37.59 -10.23
CA GLN A 669 -17.21 36.80 -11.44
C GLN A 669 -17.43 35.32 -11.14
N LEU A 670 -18.28 34.65 -11.93
CA LEU A 670 -18.52 33.21 -11.89
C LEU A 670 -17.91 32.53 -13.12
N ALA A 671 -17.16 31.44 -12.89
CA ALA A 671 -16.76 30.50 -13.92
C ALA A 671 -17.26 29.09 -13.55
N ILE A 672 -17.90 28.41 -14.49
CA ILE A 672 -18.46 27.06 -14.27
C ILE A 672 -17.58 26.05 -15.01
N LYS A 673 -17.21 24.96 -14.33
CA LYS A 673 -16.61 23.80 -14.98
C LYS A 673 -17.37 22.55 -14.58
N GLU A 674 -18.18 22.02 -15.50
CA GLU A 674 -18.71 20.67 -15.39
C GLU A 674 -17.53 19.69 -15.51
N ILE A 675 -17.32 18.89 -14.47
CA ILE A 675 -16.20 17.94 -14.42
C ILE A 675 -16.64 16.59 -14.98
N SER A 676 -17.94 16.29 -14.93
CA SER A 676 -18.49 15.02 -15.37
C SER A 676 -19.94 15.15 -15.84
N PRO A 677 -20.36 14.44 -16.90
CA PRO A 677 -21.77 14.28 -17.26
C PRO A 677 -22.58 13.48 -16.21
N LEU A 678 -21.92 12.93 -15.19
CA LEU A 678 -22.51 12.08 -14.13
C LEU A 678 -22.99 12.88 -12.90
N GLY A 679 -23.09 14.22 -13.00
CA GLY A 679 -23.72 15.06 -11.97
C GLY A 679 -22.75 15.78 -11.01
N THR A 680 -21.43 15.62 -11.16
CA THR A 680 -20.43 16.34 -10.35
C THR A 680 -20.10 17.71 -10.98
N LYS A 681 -20.37 18.79 -10.26
CA LYS A 681 -20.16 20.16 -10.73
C LYS A 681 -19.26 20.97 -9.78
N LEU A 682 -18.36 21.77 -10.35
CA LEU A 682 -17.52 22.72 -9.62
C LEU A 682 -17.74 24.13 -10.14
N PHE A 683 -18.02 25.05 -9.23
CA PHE A 683 -18.24 26.46 -9.55
C PHE A 683 -17.14 27.31 -8.89
N PHE A 684 -16.53 28.20 -9.66
CA PHE A 684 -15.54 29.18 -9.19
C PHE A 684 -16.19 30.56 -9.08
N ILE A 685 -16.20 31.13 -7.87
CA ILE A 685 -16.80 32.44 -7.60
C ILE A 685 -15.69 33.36 -7.07
N LYS A 686 -15.50 34.51 -7.72
CA LYS A 686 -14.52 35.54 -7.34
C LYS A 686 -15.21 36.87 -7.12
N GLU A 687 -15.07 37.48 -5.95
CA GLU A 687 -15.53 38.87 -5.72
C GLU A 687 -14.52 39.87 -6.34
N LYS A 688 -15.01 40.91 -7.00
CA LYS A 688 -14.24 42.02 -7.58
C LYS A 688 -13.66 42.94 -6.51
#